data_AF-A0A933M9I3-F1
#
_entry.id   AF-A0A933M9I3-F1
#
_cell.length_a   1.000
_cell.length_b   1.000
_cell.length_c   1.000
_cell.angle_alpha   90.00
_cell.angle_beta   90.00
_cell.angle_gamma   90.00
#
_symmetry.space_group_name_H-M   'P 1'
#
loop_
_entity.id
_entity.type
_entity.pdbx_description
1 polymer ?
#
loop_
_entity_poly.entity_id
_entity_poly.type
_entity_poly.pdbx_seq_one_letter_code
_entity_poly.pdbx_strand_id
1 'polypeptide(L)'
;MKTQIFIRTGILLLLAGFLLATPLPAFADTCTWDGSDGKWSNAKKWSCGHAPGKSDTAIINDGTVTLTQSTDVGTLNLRGGEVTGDFLDIHAVLNWSGGWMTGTGGTVIETGAVANLKGDFKGLDRFLFNVGTVNWIKGPIFLDEHAGIVNAKDRLFDVQGDLIVRSRSRKPKFKNYGTLRKSAGGSSLEIAVPFINDKDGVVEVRVGEIEFKYGGELEGNFNIASGAQVRFVELRYTLLQTKFAGDGEVVVLEYATLEMDDLGGAIGKVEIDNLVLSGGILTGDDVRIAKHLDWRAGTMAGSGTTYANGATTFRSAGEKLLERKFENAGTATWAGGDIELVGSGAVFNNLASGVLDIRADQYLAADTGGQFNNAGIVRKSAGAGSAVIDAPFNNSGTVDARAGTLKFSASYNQTAGAAVLNGGDLKFNTPMQLQGGTLSGAGAIKGSVNNSGGTVTPGASAGVLEIIKDYTQGAGGALDIELGGLKAGSGFDQLGIGGNATLGGTLNLSTVGGYTPNVGDSFKIMTLLGTRTGTFATVNGADLGGGNSFKVNYGASEVTLTVQGAAATTRVSVASDGTQTNDSLTESPSISADGRYVAFASRARNLVSGDTNGHEDVFVHDRFTGDTTLVSLAPAGGQIGESKYPSISADGRYVAFQAMQPGAAGWYYAIFVHDRATGQTTVISRYPDGSVGTGGDPSISASGGYVAFESLSTLDPDDTNGPPYYDIYLYERATQQLTWVTRGANRDSYSPHLSTDGRYLAFSSDATNLVSNPSGNWQTLVWDRTTKQFSLVSVASDGTHANGNAGAWGISDDGRYVVFVSNATNLGCGAQYGTDVFLHDRQTGQTTCVSVTPDGTPGYGDSYDASISGDGRYVAFEHDADDLTPGDTNRMGDIFVRDLQTGRTTRASLAHDGAQANGYSWDTSISRDGRYVAFTSGASNLVPGDTNGYQDIFVRDRQGDIASCDEKPAKPTLLSPADGADVTKARVPLDWNDVACAIKYKVVVRQDSKTGTVADRKNNLTSSAYTTEPLTRGKTYWWQVEACNAQGCTESRWQSFYVKPAE
;
A
#
# COMPACT_ATOMS: atom_id res chain seq x y z
N MET A 1 -26.16 8.05 58.90
CA MET A 1 -26.05 7.24 60.13
C MET A 1 -25.72 8.16 61.29
N LYS A 2 -26.33 7.90 62.46
CA LYS A 2 -26.26 8.62 63.76
C LYS A 2 -24.81 8.82 64.24
N THR A 3 -24.47 9.81 65.10
CA THR A 3 -24.57 9.78 66.59
C THR A 3 -24.11 11.16 67.13
N GLN A 4 -24.91 11.96 67.86
CA GLN A 4 -24.95 12.20 69.34
C GLN A 4 -23.58 12.38 70.04
N ILE A 5 -23.31 13.17 71.10
CA ILE A 5 -24.00 14.08 72.07
C ILE A 5 -22.85 14.71 72.91
N PHE A 6 -22.97 15.95 73.43
CA PHE A 6 -22.82 16.26 74.88
C PHE A 6 -23.23 17.70 75.22
N ILE A 7 -24.12 17.80 76.22
CA ILE A 7 -24.61 18.98 76.95
C ILE A 7 -23.76 19.14 78.21
N ARG A 8 -23.53 20.38 78.70
CA ARG A 8 -23.60 20.66 80.14
C ARG A 8 -24.17 22.05 80.44
N THR A 9 -25.03 22.02 81.46
CA THR A 9 -25.99 22.98 82.01
C THR A 9 -25.39 23.81 83.16
N GLY A 10 -26.04 24.93 83.50
CA GLY A 10 -25.90 25.61 84.80
C GLY A 10 -26.89 26.78 84.96
N ILE A 11 -27.81 26.67 85.91
CA ILE A 11 -28.95 27.58 86.19
C ILE A 11 -28.88 28.10 87.66
N LEU A 12 -29.26 29.39 87.85
CA LEU A 12 -29.81 30.12 89.03
C LEU A 12 -28.99 30.43 90.31
N LEU A 13 -28.93 31.73 90.69
CA LEU A 13 -29.54 32.41 91.88
C LEU A 13 -29.02 33.88 91.96
N LEU A 14 -29.82 34.97 91.84
CA LEU A 14 -30.73 35.68 92.79
C LEU A 14 -30.05 36.45 93.97
N LEU A 15 -29.95 37.80 93.88
CA LEU A 15 -30.54 38.86 94.75
C LEU A 15 -29.71 40.17 94.90
N ALA A 16 -30.44 41.30 94.81
CA ALA A 16 -30.17 42.67 95.32
C ALA A 16 -28.97 43.45 94.75
N GLY A 17 -29.04 44.71 94.29
CA GLY A 17 -30.10 45.71 94.27
C GLY A 17 -29.41 47.09 94.27
N PHE A 18 -29.61 47.91 93.23
CA PHE A 18 -29.64 49.38 93.34
C PHE A 18 -30.20 49.97 92.04
N LEU A 19 -31.29 50.72 92.20
CA LEU A 19 -31.95 51.54 91.18
C LEU A 19 -31.00 52.66 90.72
N LEU A 20 -30.76 52.74 89.41
CA LEU A 20 -30.60 54.00 88.69
C LEU A 20 -31.38 53.84 87.38
N ALA A 21 -32.26 54.80 87.11
CA ALA A 21 -33.21 54.77 86.00
C ALA A 21 -32.52 54.44 84.67
N THR A 22 -32.97 53.37 84.03
CA THR A 22 -32.75 53.14 82.60
C THR A 22 -33.45 54.25 81.83
N PRO A 23 -32.81 54.93 80.86
CA PRO A 23 -33.58 55.75 79.93
C PRO A 23 -34.57 54.82 79.21
N LEU A 24 -35.84 55.23 79.14
CA LEU A 24 -36.83 54.66 78.24
C LEU A 24 -36.20 54.50 76.84
N PRO A 25 -36.59 53.49 76.03
CA PRO A 25 -36.15 53.45 74.65
C PRO A 25 -36.47 54.81 74.01
N ALA A 26 -35.45 55.49 73.50
CA ALA A 26 -35.67 56.69 72.69
C ALA A 26 -36.62 56.26 71.56
N PHE A 27 -37.77 56.91 71.47
CA PHE A 27 -38.68 56.67 70.35
C PHE A 27 -37.91 57.01 69.07
N ALA A 28 -38.00 56.15 68.07
CA ALA A 28 -37.44 56.42 66.76
C ALA A 28 -38.12 57.67 66.18
N ASP A 29 -37.41 58.79 66.18
CA ASP A 29 -37.95 60.06 65.71
C ASP A 29 -37.67 60.26 64.21
N THR A 30 -38.55 60.97 63.51
CA THR A 30 -38.33 61.39 62.12
C THR A 30 -37.88 62.84 62.10
N CYS A 31 -36.62 63.05 61.75
CA CYS A 31 -35.92 64.33 61.77
C CYS A 31 -35.67 64.82 60.34
N THR A 32 -36.31 65.92 59.94
CA THR A 32 -36.08 66.54 58.61
C THR A 32 -35.13 67.72 58.73
N TRP A 33 -34.15 67.79 57.85
CA TRP A 33 -33.19 68.88 57.74
C TRP A 33 -33.86 70.14 57.18
N ASP A 34 -33.50 71.32 57.71
CA ASP A 34 -34.10 72.61 57.34
C ASP A 34 -33.76 73.10 55.91
N GLY A 35 -32.86 72.41 55.22
CA GLY A 35 -32.46 72.69 53.83
C GLY A 35 -31.28 73.67 53.69
N SER A 36 -30.72 74.18 54.80
CA SER A 36 -29.61 75.13 54.78
C SER A 36 -28.30 74.48 55.24
N ASP A 37 -27.14 75.08 54.92
CA ASP A 37 -25.85 74.51 55.30
C ASP A 37 -25.67 74.48 56.83
N GLY A 38 -25.06 73.42 57.37
CA GLY A 38 -24.84 73.29 58.81
C GLY A 38 -24.27 71.95 59.28
N LYS A 39 -23.94 71.87 60.57
CA LYS A 39 -23.41 70.66 61.21
C LYS A 39 -24.53 69.70 61.60
N TRP A 40 -24.37 68.40 61.38
CA TRP A 40 -25.33 67.35 61.79
C TRP A 40 -25.69 67.43 63.28
N SER A 41 -24.71 67.75 64.12
CA SER A 41 -24.88 67.89 65.58
C SER A 41 -25.71 69.10 66.01
N ASN A 42 -26.05 70.02 65.11
CA ASN A 42 -26.86 71.19 65.44
C ASN A 42 -28.35 70.83 65.49
N ALA A 43 -28.85 70.54 66.69
CA ALA A 43 -30.24 70.24 66.98
C ALA A 43 -31.26 71.22 66.38
N LYS A 44 -30.91 72.51 66.19
CA LYS A 44 -31.82 73.52 65.62
C LYS A 44 -32.08 73.34 64.13
N LYS A 45 -31.24 72.56 63.45
CA LYS A 45 -31.36 72.27 62.00
C LYS A 45 -32.29 71.09 61.72
N TRP A 46 -32.73 70.37 62.75
CA TRP A 46 -33.58 69.18 62.64
C TRP A 46 -34.98 69.44 63.20
N SER A 47 -36.02 69.02 62.49
CA SER A 47 -37.42 69.19 62.90
C SER A 47 -37.78 68.52 64.24
N CYS A 48 -37.02 67.50 64.66
CA CYS A 48 -37.21 66.76 65.90
C CYS A 48 -36.53 67.43 67.12
N GLY A 49 -35.79 68.53 66.92
CA GLY A 49 -35.16 69.29 68.00
C GLY A 49 -33.92 68.63 68.63
N HIS A 50 -33.39 67.55 68.04
CA HIS A 50 -32.10 66.94 68.36
C HIS A 50 -31.44 66.39 67.08
N ALA A 51 -30.16 66.01 67.16
CA ALA A 51 -29.50 65.34 66.05
C ALA A 51 -29.97 63.87 65.96
N PRO A 52 -30.31 63.33 64.76
CA PRO A 52 -30.73 61.95 64.60
C PRO A 52 -29.61 60.97 64.98
N GLY A 53 -29.95 59.88 65.67
CA GLY A 53 -29.05 58.78 66.06
C GLY A 53 -29.47 57.41 65.50
N LYS A 54 -28.91 56.33 66.08
CA LYS A 54 -29.04 54.92 65.61
C LYS A 54 -30.47 54.40 65.42
N SER A 55 -31.45 54.95 66.12
CA SER A 55 -32.86 54.56 66.02
C SER A 55 -33.67 55.42 65.05
N ASP A 56 -33.14 56.57 64.64
CA ASP A 56 -33.95 57.65 64.09
C ASP A 56 -33.94 57.65 62.56
N THR A 57 -34.92 58.34 61.96
CA THR A 57 -35.00 58.59 60.53
C THR A 57 -34.58 60.02 60.22
N ALA A 58 -33.44 60.20 59.56
CA ALA A 58 -33.01 61.48 59.00
C ALA A 58 -33.55 61.68 57.57
N ILE A 59 -34.13 62.85 57.27
CA ILE A 59 -34.57 63.24 55.93
C ILE A 59 -33.81 64.48 55.49
N ILE A 60 -33.08 64.39 54.38
CA ILE A 60 -32.33 65.50 53.79
C ILE A 60 -32.85 65.72 52.38
N ASN A 61 -33.44 66.90 52.14
CA ASN A 61 -33.98 67.28 50.84
C ASN A 61 -33.01 68.18 50.06
N ASP A 62 -32.28 69.05 50.75
CA ASP A 62 -31.36 70.03 50.19
C ASP A 62 -30.38 70.54 51.26
N GLY A 63 -29.39 71.35 50.86
CA GLY A 63 -28.38 71.94 51.73
C GLY A 63 -27.20 71.01 52.04
N THR A 64 -26.14 71.57 52.62
CA THR A 64 -24.91 70.85 52.99
C THR A 64 -24.92 70.47 54.47
N VAL A 65 -24.92 69.17 54.76
CA VAL A 65 -24.90 68.61 56.12
C VAL A 65 -23.49 68.11 56.45
N THR A 66 -22.79 68.80 57.34
CA THR A 66 -21.41 68.48 57.73
C THR A 66 -21.36 67.59 58.98
N LEU A 67 -20.72 66.43 58.85
CA LEU A 67 -20.36 65.50 59.92
C LEU A 67 -19.00 65.89 60.49
N THR A 68 -18.96 66.37 61.74
CA THR A 68 -17.70 66.77 62.40
C THR A 68 -17.02 65.65 63.19
N GLN A 69 -17.66 64.47 63.24
CA GLN A 69 -17.20 63.25 63.89
C GLN A 69 -17.97 62.06 63.28
N SER A 70 -17.49 60.83 63.49
CA SER A 70 -18.24 59.60 63.13
C SER A 70 -19.68 59.68 63.65
N THR A 71 -20.63 59.44 62.76
CA THR A 71 -22.05 59.67 63.01
C THR A 71 -22.85 58.42 62.65
N ASP A 72 -23.64 57.93 63.60
CA ASP A 72 -24.54 56.82 63.36
C ASP A 72 -25.98 57.30 63.14
N VAL A 73 -26.70 56.68 62.21
CA VAL A 73 -28.13 56.92 61.99
C VAL A 73 -28.87 55.62 61.69
N GLY A 74 -30.13 55.51 62.12
CA GLY A 74 -31.00 54.38 61.77
C GLY A 74 -31.35 54.38 60.28
N THR A 75 -32.24 55.28 59.88
CA THR A 75 -32.64 55.45 58.48
C THR A 75 -32.18 56.80 57.94
N LEU A 76 -31.58 56.83 56.75
CA LEU A 76 -31.29 58.06 56.01
C LEU A 76 -32.08 58.10 54.71
N ASN A 77 -32.97 59.09 54.59
CA ASN A 77 -33.64 59.44 53.34
C ASN A 77 -32.92 60.64 52.71
N LEU A 78 -31.92 60.37 51.87
CA LEU A 78 -31.17 61.38 51.13
C LEU A 78 -31.83 61.63 49.77
N ARG A 79 -32.56 62.74 49.64
CA ARG A 79 -33.33 63.10 48.45
C ARG A 79 -32.67 64.17 47.57
N GLY A 80 -31.73 64.92 48.13
CA GLY A 80 -30.98 66.01 47.50
C GLY A 80 -29.96 66.59 48.48
N GLY A 81 -29.30 67.69 48.12
CA GLY A 81 -28.25 68.29 48.96
C GLY A 81 -26.94 67.48 49.02
N GLU A 82 -26.13 67.74 50.04
CA GLU A 82 -24.81 67.12 50.23
C GLU A 82 -24.62 66.67 51.69
N VAL A 83 -24.13 65.45 51.91
CA VAL A 83 -23.66 64.98 53.22
C VAL A 83 -22.14 64.89 53.18
N THR A 84 -21.46 65.74 53.95
CA THR A 84 -20.01 65.92 53.89
C THR A 84 -19.32 65.73 55.25
N GLY A 85 -18.00 65.55 55.28
CA GLY A 85 -17.22 65.42 56.52
C GLY A 85 -16.81 63.97 56.87
N ASP A 86 -16.87 63.62 58.16
CA ASP A 86 -16.41 62.35 58.73
C ASP A 86 -17.32 61.14 58.40
N PHE A 87 -17.08 59.98 59.02
CA PHE A 87 -17.79 58.72 58.80
C PHE A 87 -19.29 58.78 59.11
N LEU A 88 -20.07 58.06 58.30
CA LEU A 88 -21.51 57.92 58.43
C LEU A 88 -21.91 56.44 58.41
N ASP A 89 -22.43 55.94 59.52
CA ASP A 89 -22.82 54.54 59.69
C ASP A 89 -24.36 54.42 59.68
N ILE A 90 -24.90 53.67 58.71
CA ILE A 90 -26.34 53.44 58.52
C ILE A 90 -26.73 52.08 59.09
N HIS A 91 -27.56 52.08 60.14
CA HIS A 91 -27.91 50.86 60.89
C HIS A 91 -29.21 50.17 60.44
N ALA A 92 -30.09 50.86 59.70
CA ALA A 92 -31.36 50.28 59.22
C ALA A 92 -31.55 50.44 57.70
N VAL A 93 -31.84 51.64 57.20
CA VAL A 93 -32.15 51.85 55.77
C VAL A 93 -31.51 53.11 55.21
N LEU A 94 -30.75 53.00 54.12
CA LEU A 94 -30.40 54.14 53.28
C LEU A 94 -31.36 54.19 52.09
N ASN A 95 -32.24 55.18 52.03
CA ASN A 95 -33.00 55.51 50.83
C ASN A 95 -32.30 56.68 50.12
N TRP A 96 -31.51 56.37 49.10
CA TRP A 96 -30.77 57.38 48.36
C TRP A 96 -31.44 57.65 47.02
N SER A 97 -32.11 58.80 46.89
CA SER A 97 -32.83 59.19 45.66
C SER A 97 -32.28 60.44 44.97
N GLY A 98 -31.33 61.16 45.58
CA GLY A 98 -30.71 62.36 45.04
C GLY A 98 -29.56 62.84 45.90
N GLY A 99 -28.76 63.79 45.42
CA GLY A 99 -27.72 64.46 46.21
C GLY A 99 -26.34 63.78 46.21
N TRP A 100 -25.43 64.38 46.98
CA TRP A 100 -24.02 64.02 47.08
C TRP A 100 -23.64 63.51 48.47
N MET A 101 -22.65 62.62 48.52
CA MET A 101 -21.90 62.30 49.73
C MET A 101 -20.41 62.54 49.44
N THR A 102 -19.73 63.40 50.21
CA THR A 102 -18.38 63.91 49.89
C THR A 102 -17.48 64.01 51.12
N GLY A 103 -16.17 64.22 51.01
CA GLY A 103 -15.32 64.48 52.18
C GLY A 103 -14.58 63.25 52.72
N THR A 104 -13.85 63.41 53.81
CA THR A 104 -12.75 62.47 54.16
C THR A 104 -13.19 61.16 54.81
N GLY A 105 -14.40 61.07 55.35
CA GLY A 105 -14.93 59.84 55.97
C GLY A 105 -15.68 58.94 54.99
N GLY A 106 -15.91 57.68 55.37
CA GLY A 106 -16.71 56.72 54.59
C GLY A 106 -18.21 56.74 54.92
N THR A 107 -19.03 56.21 54.03
CA THR A 107 -20.42 55.85 54.31
C THR A 107 -20.53 54.33 54.40
N VAL A 108 -20.94 53.83 55.57
CA VAL A 108 -21.04 52.39 55.84
C VAL A 108 -22.50 51.98 55.90
N ILE A 109 -22.87 50.98 55.11
CA ILE A 109 -24.14 50.27 55.24
C ILE A 109 -23.88 49.09 56.15
N GLU A 110 -24.33 49.17 57.40
CA GLU A 110 -23.97 48.22 58.44
C GLU A 110 -24.59 46.83 58.21
N THR A 111 -24.08 45.84 58.97
CA THR A 111 -24.62 44.48 58.91
C THR A 111 -26.11 44.47 59.24
N GLY A 112 -26.92 43.92 58.32
CA GLY A 112 -28.38 43.87 58.45
C GLY A 112 -29.11 45.11 57.92
N ALA A 113 -28.39 46.19 57.58
CA ALA A 113 -28.97 47.36 56.96
C ALA A 113 -29.18 47.17 55.44
N VAL A 114 -30.12 47.94 54.88
CA VAL A 114 -30.47 47.89 53.46
C VAL A 114 -30.31 49.28 52.82
N ALA A 115 -29.54 49.35 51.73
CA ALA A 115 -29.43 50.55 50.90
C ALA A 115 -30.27 50.43 49.64
N ASN A 116 -31.34 51.21 49.53
CA ASN A 116 -32.19 51.34 48.35
C ASN A 116 -31.72 52.55 47.52
N LEU A 117 -30.93 52.28 46.48
CA LEU A 117 -30.42 53.30 45.57
C LEU A 117 -31.42 53.50 44.43
N LYS A 118 -32.10 54.65 44.45
CA LYS A 118 -33.18 55.02 43.52
C LYS A 118 -32.99 56.44 43.00
N GLY A 119 -34.01 56.96 42.32
CA GLY A 119 -33.98 58.33 41.75
C GLY A 119 -32.97 58.52 40.63
N ASP A 120 -32.89 59.72 40.08
CA ASP A 120 -32.19 59.97 38.81
C ASP A 120 -30.71 60.37 38.96
N PHE A 121 -30.22 60.59 40.19
CA PHE A 121 -28.84 61.01 40.45
C PHE A 121 -28.34 60.59 41.83
N LYS A 122 -27.10 60.09 41.94
CA LYS A 122 -26.38 59.78 43.18
C LYS A 122 -24.89 60.14 43.01
N GLY A 123 -24.37 61.08 43.78
CA GLY A 123 -22.97 61.51 43.68
C GLY A 123 -22.13 61.06 44.88
N LEU A 124 -20.94 60.51 44.63
CA LEU A 124 -19.95 60.14 45.64
C LEU A 124 -18.63 60.86 45.37
N ASP A 125 -18.06 61.49 46.40
CA ASP A 125 -16.64 61.86 46.50
C ASP A 125 -16.07 61.35 47.85
N ARG A 126 -16.43 60.11 48.19
CA ARG A 126 -15.99 59.34 49.36
C ARG A 126 -16.25 57.84 49.15
N PHE A 127 -15.79 56.99 50.08
CA PHE A 127 -16.03 55.55 50.01
C PHE A 127 -17.45 55.18 50.48
N LEU A 128 -18.12 54.32 49.72
CA LEU A 128 -19.32 53.58 50.13
C LEU A 128 -18.92 52.14 50.46
N PHE A 129 -19.05 51.76 51.73
CA PHE A 129 -18.79 50.41 52.23
C PHE A 129 -20.12 49.67 52.41
N ASN A 130 -20.39 48.67 51.58
CA ASN A 130 -21.53 47.79 51.76
C ASN A 130 -21.14 46.60 52.65
N VAL A 131 -21.54 46.65 53.92
CA VAL A 131 -21.47 45.54 54.89
C VAL A 131 -22.88 44.93 55.13
N GLY A 132 -23.92 45.48 54.48
CA GLY A 132 -25.30 45.04 54.55
C GLY A 132 -25.79 44.48 53.19
N THR A 133 -26.92 45.00 52.70
CA THR A 133 -27.46 44.69 51.36
C THR A 133 -27.73 45.97 50.58
N VAL A 134 -27.31 46.01 49.32
CA VAL A 134 -27.63 47.11 48.39
C VAL A 134 -28.63 46.62 47.35
N ASN A 135 -29.73 47.37 47.18
CA ASN A 135 -30.67 47.26 46.06
C ASN A 135 -30.53 48.51 45.19
N TRP A 136 -29.90 48.38 44.02
CA TRP A 136 -29.75 49.46 43.06
C TRP A 136 -30.81 49.37 41.97
N ILE A 137 -31.80 50.25 42.09
CA ILE A 137 -33.07 50.17 41.36
C ILE A 137 -33.09 51.13 40.17
N LYS A 138 -32.64 52.38 40.36
CA LYS A 138 -32.72 53.42 39.32
C LYS A 138 -31.60 54.44 39.41
N GLY A 139 -31.21 54.93 38.24
CA GLY A 139 -30.35 56.09 38.02
C GLY A 139 -28.87 55.84 38.30
N PRO A 140 -27.98 56.64 37.67
CA PRO A 140 -26.54 56.46 37.75
C PRO A 140 -25.98 56.68 39.15
N ILE A 141 -24.82 56.06 39.39
CA ILE A 141 -23.90 56.44 40.47
C ILE A 141 -22.71 57.18 39.82
N PHE A 142 -22.48 58.42 40.24
CA PHE A 142 -21.35 59.22 39.81
C PHE A 142 -20.27 59.20 40.88
N LEU A 143 -19.06 58.81 40.49
CA LEU A 143 -17.88 58.74 41.36
C LEU A 143 -16.93 59.88 41.00
N ASP A 144 -16.59 60.74 41.95
CA ASP A 144 -15.54 61.76 41.82
C ASP A 144 -14.20 61.25 42.37
N GLU A 145 -13.14 62.05 42.30
CA GLU A 145 -11.74 61.66 42.47
C GLU A 145 -11.42 60.77 43.69
N HIS A 146 -12.04 61.02 44.85
CA HIS A 146 -11.77 60.31 46.11
C HIS A 146 -12.75 59.15 46.38
N ALA A 147 -13.70 58.91 45.47
CA ALA A 147 -14.75 57.94 45.68
C ALA A 147 -14.29 56.49 45.49
N GLY A 148 -15.03 55.57 46.11
CA GLY A 148 -14.88 54.15 45.89
C GLY A 148 -16.10 53.37 46.37
N ILE A 149 -16.39 52.24 45.74
CA ILE A 149 -17.44 51.32 46.19
C ILE A 149 -16.76 50.04 46.64
N VAL A 150 -17.07 49.59 47.84
CA VAL A 150 -16.57 48.33 48.40
C VAL A 150 -17.75 47.46 48.80
N ASN A 151 -17.97 46.36 48.08
CA ASN A 151 -18.92 45.33 48.49
C ASN A 151 -18.18 44.30 49.34
N ALA A 152 -18.47 44.24 50.63
CA ALA A 152 -17.75 43.36 51.56
C ALA A 152 -18.08 41.87 51.32
N LYS A 153 -17.22 41.00 51.85
CA LYS A 153 -17.36 39.55 51.75
C LYS A 153 -18.73 39.07 52.25
N ASP A 154 -19.32 38.13 51.53
CA ASP A 154 -20.65 37.55 51.78
C ASP A 154 -21.81 38.56 51.75
N ARG A 155 -21.60 39.76 51.17
CA ARG A 155 -22.63 40.81 51.05
C ARG A 155 -23.15 40.94 49.63
N LEU A 156 -24.43 41.30 49.52
CA LEU A 156 -25.13 41.42 48.25
C LEU A 156 -25.16 42.88 47.80
N PHE A 157 -24.68 43.12 46.58
CA PHE A 157 -24.91 44.32 45.79
C PHE A 157 -25.75 43.95 44.58
N ASP A 158 -27.07 44.12 44.69
CA ASP A 158 -28.04 43.72 43.68
C ASP A 158 -28.43 44.89 42.78
N VAL A 159 -28.29 44.71 41.47
CA VAL A 159 -28.58 45.66 40.41
C VAL A 159 -29.84 45.23 39.69
N GLN A 160 -30.90 46.03 39.84
CA GLN A 160 -32.27 45.70 39.43
C GLN A 160 -32.72 46.50 38.19
N GLY A 161 -31.78 46.90 37.33
CA GLY A 161 -32.08 47.64 36.11
C GLY A 161 -30.89 47.78 35.16
N ASP A 162 -31.09 48.58 34.12
CA ASP A 162 -30.06 48.96 33.15
C ASP A 162 -29.46 50.30 33.58
N LEU A 163 -28.28 50.24 34.18
CA LEU A 163 -27.74 51.28 35.06
C LEU A 163 -26.27 51.53 34.75
N ILE A 164 -25.72 52.62 35.29
CA ILE A 164 -24.33 53.01 35.04
C ILE A 164 -23.66 53.54 36.30
N VAL A 165 -22.46 53.04 36.58
CA VAL A 165 -21.52 53.67 37.50
C VAL A 165 -20.41 54.30 36.66
N ARG A 166 -20.18 55.61 36.83
CA ARG A 166 -19.21 56.34 36.01
C ARG A 166 -18.43 57.36 36.80
N SER A 167 -17.19 57.61 36.37
CA SER A 167 -16.33 58.66 36.91
C SER A 167 -15.78 59.55 35.80
N ARG A 168 -15.40 60.79 36.16
CA ARG A 168 -14.60 61.67 35.29
C ARG A 168 -13.10 61.39 35.39
N SER A 169 -12.66 60.59 36.36
CA SER A 169 -11.27 60.17 36.54
C SER A 169 -11.16 58.65 36.60
N ARG A 170 -9.95 58.10 36.50
CA ARG A 170 -9.69 56.65 36.61
C ARG A 170 -9.28 56.22 38.03
N LYS A 171 -9.36 57.13 39.02
CA LYS A 171 -8.95 56.86 40.41
C LYS A 171 -9.99 56.03 41.18
N PRO A 172 -11.31 56.30 41.04
CA PRO A 172 -12.32 55.52 41.75
C PRO A 172 -12.31 54.06 41.31
N LYS A 173 -12.54 53.17 42.27
CA LYS A 173 -12.60 51.73 42.03
C LYS A 173 -13.89 51.17 42.57
N PHE A 174 -14.43 50.17 41.89
CA PHE A 174 -15.45 49.29 42.45
C PHE A 174 -14.78 47.96 42.80
N LYS A 175 -14.64 47.71 44.11
CA LYS A 175 -14.10 46.47 44.66
C LYS A 175 -15.23 45.56 45.13
N ASN A 176 -15.27 44.34 44.62
CA ASN A 176 -16.22 43.30 45.01
C ASN A 176 -15.52 42.16 45.73
N TYR A 177 -15.84 41.99 47.01
CA TYR A 177 -15.46 40.83 47.84
C TYR A 177 -16.66 39.90 48.11
N GLY A 178 -17.89 40.38 47.88
CA GLY A 178 -19.14 39.63 48.05
C GLY A 178 -19.79 39.26 46.72
N THR A 179 -21.12 39.34 46.65
CA THR A 179 -21.88 39.10 45.42
C THR A 179 -22.32 40.40 44.75
N LEU A 180 -21.79 40.70 43.56
CA LEU A 180 -22.39 41.67 42.63
C LEU A 180 -23.38 40.92 41.73
N ARG A 181 -24.66 41.28 41.76
CA ARG A 181 -25.70 40.58 40.99
C ARG A 181 -26.43 41.55 40.06
N LYS A 182 -26.56 41.23 38.78
CA LYS A 182 -27.58 41.82 37.89
C LYS A 182 -28.79 40.91 37.86
N SER A 183 -29.86 41.30 38.56
CA SER A 183 -31.07 40.50 38.73
C SER A 183 -32.23 40.92 37.81
N ALA A 184 -32.23 42.16 37.30
CA ALA A 184 -33.23 42.69 36.39
C ALA A 184 -32.63 43.69 35.38
N GLY A 185 -33.46 44.14 34.43
CA GLY A 185 -33.05 44.97 33.28
C GLY A 185 -32.63 44.12 32.08
N GLY A 186 -33.15 44.44 30.90
CA GLY A 186 -32.98 43.62 29.69
C GLY A 186 -31.77 44.02 28.83
N SER A 187 -31.05 45.08 29.21
CA SER A 187 -29.90 45.61 28.49
C SER A 187 -28.68 45.65 29.42
N SER A 188 -27.94 46.77 29.46
CA SER A 188 -26.60 46.83 30.04
C SER A 188 -26.57 47.45 31.45
N LEU A 189 -25.83 46.81 32.36
CA LEU A 189 -25.16 47.50 33.46
C LEU A 189 -23.77 47.92 32.99
N GLU A 190 -23.51 49.22 32.94
CA GLU A 190 -22.20 49.76 32.60
C GLU A 190 -21.38 50.09 33.86
N ILE A 191 -20.25 49.42 34.02
CA ILE A 191 -19.24 49.70 35.06
C ILE A 191 -18.10 50.47 34.40
N ALA A 192 -18.25 51.79 34.36
CA ALA A 192 -17.31 52.74 33.77
C ALA A 192 -16.32 53.29 34.82
N VAL A 193 -15.72 52.38 35.59
CA VAL A 193 -14.59 52.58 36.50
C VAL A 193 -13.80 51.27 36.62
N PRO A 194 -12.49 51.30 36.96
CA PRO A 194 -11.74 50.08 37.23
C PRO A 194 -12.45 49.17 38.23
N PHE A 195 -12.69 47.92 37.81
CA PHE A 195 -13.37 46.90 38.61
C PHE A 195 -12.37 45.91 39.17
N ILE A 196 -12.54 45.55 40.45
CA ILE A 196 -11.73 44.52 41.11
C ILE A 196 -12.69 43.48 41.67
N ASN A 197 -12.54 42.23 41.24
CA ASN A 197 -13.20 41.10 41.87
C ASN A 197 -12.16 40.29 42.64
N ASP A 198 -12.36 40.15 43.95
CA ASP A 198 -11.47 39.36 44.81
C ASP A 198 -11.76 37.84 44.66
N LYS A 199 -10.86 36.98 45.15
CA LYS A 199 -11.05 35.51 45.15
C LYS A 199 -12.34 35.03 45.78
N ASP A 200 -12.83 35.74 46.81
CA ASP A 200 -14.09 35.42 47.47
C ASP A 200 -15.29 36.07 46.75
N GLY A 201 -15.03 36.97 45.80
CA GLY A 201 -16.03 37.72 45.04
C GLY A 201 -16.76 36.87 44.00
N VAL A 202 -18.08 37.05 43.93
CA VAL A 202 -18.95 36.45 42.93
C VAL A 202 -19.63 37.55 42.10
N VAL A 203 -19.60 37.41 40.79
CA VAL A 203 -20.41 38.21 39.87
C VAL A 203 -21.51 37.32 39.29
N GLU A 204 -22.78 37.64 39.54
CA GLU A 204 -23.94 36.92 38.98
C GLU A 204 -24.64 37.76 37.93
N VAL A 205 -24.65 37.31 36.68
CA VAL A 205 -25.41 37.95 35.59
C VAL A 205 -26.59 37.07 35.25
N ARG A 206 -27.78 37.42 35.76
CA ARG A 206 -29.00 36.63 35.56
C ARG A 206 -29.76 37.01 34.29
N VAL A 207 -29.63 38.27 33.86
CA VAL A 207 -30.31 38.85 32.70
C VAL A 207 -29.46 39.94 32.07
N GLY A 208 -29.65 40.21 30.77
CA GLY A 208 -28.97 41.29 30.06
C GLY A 208 -27.46 41.13 30.07
N GLU A 209 -26.73 42.25 30.18
CA GLU A 209 -25.27 42.24 30.17
C GLU A 209 -24.66 43.12 31.28
N ILE A 210 -23.43 42.80 31.67
CA ILE A 210 -22.55 43.73 32.40
C ILE A 210 -21.40 44.11 31.47
N GLU A 211 -21.26 45.40 31.18
CA GLU A 211 -20.12 45.98 30.47
C GLU A 211 -19.09 46.49 31.48
N PHE A 212 -17.90 45.91 31.47
CA PHE A 212 -16.75 46.44 32.19
C PHE A 212 -15.93 47.34 31.27
N LYS A 213 -15.65 48.55 31.76
CA LYS A 213 -14.79 49.53 31.09
C LYS A 213 -13.64 49.94 32.01
N TYR A 214 -12.55 50.40 31.40
CA TYR A 214 -11.35 50.89 32.06
C TYR A 214 -10.49 49.86 32.83
N GLY A 215 -10.58 48.58 32.49
CA GLY A 215 -9.67 47.55 32.99
C GLY A 215 -9.96 47.11 34.43
N GLY A 216 -9.15 46.18 34.94
CA GLY A 216 -9.38 45.62 36.27
C GLY A 216 -8.54 44.38 36.58
N GLU A 217 -8.63 43.94 37.82
CA GLU A 217 -8.06 42.67 38.29
C GLU A 217 -9.20 41.78 38.75
N LEU A 218 -9.33 40.61 38.14
CA LEU A 218 -10.46 39.71 38.33
C LEU A 218 -9.95 38.39 38.88
N GLU A 219 -10.43 38.00 40.05
CA GLU A 219 -10.32 36.65 40.61
C GLU A 219 -11.74 36.11 40.89
N GLY A 220 -11.89 34.94 41.48
CA GLY A 220 -13.20 34.42 41.89
C GLY A 220 -14.08 33.97 40.72
N ASN A 221 -15.40 33.96 40.95
CA ASN A 221 -16.39 33.34 40.05
C ASN A 221 -17.34 34.34 39.39
N PHE A 222 -17.53 34.17 38.08
CA PHE A 222 -18.54 34.85 37.28
C PHE A 222 -19.57 33.81 36.83
N ASN A 223 -20.81 33.91 37.30
CA ASN A 223 -21.90 33.02 36.95
C ASN A 223 -22.84 33.74 35.95
N ILE A 224 -22.86 33.27 34.70
CA ILE A 224 -23.57 33.93 33.59
C ILE A 224 -24.72 33.04 33.12
N ALA A 225 -25.96 33.51 33.32
CA ALA A 225 -27.15 32.78 32.91
C ALA A 225 -27.29 32.71 31.38
N SER A 226 -28.08 31.74 30.90
CA SER A 226 -28.38 31.61 29.48
C SER A 226 -28.98 32.91 28.91
N GLY A 227 -28.45 33.37 27.78
CA GLY A 227 -28.84 34.62 27.13
C GLY A 227 -28.28 35.90 27.77
N ALA A 228 -27.51 35.78 28.86
CA ALA A 228 -26.82 36.91 29.48
C ALA A 228 -25.34 36.98 29.05
N GLN A 229 -24.71 38.14 29.25
CA GLN A 229 -23.33 38.39 28.82
C GLN A 229 -22.49 39.18 29.83
N VAL A 230 -21.18 38.92 29.81
CA VAL A 230 -20.16 39.82 30.38
C VAL A 230 -19.33 40.36 29.23
N ARG A 231 -19.20 41.68 29.10
CA ARG A 231 -18.50 42.32 27.98
C ARG A 231 -17.31 43.13 28.47
N PHE A 232 -16.16 42.90 27.86
CA PHE A 232 -14.94 43.68 28.05
C PHE A 232 -14.73 44.59 26.85
N VAL A 233 -14.74 45.90 27.10
CA VAL A 233 -14.82 46.90 26.02
C VAL A 233 -13.46 47.52 25.69
N GLU A 234 -12.74 47.98 26.72
CA GLU A 234 -11.48 48.70 26.56
C GLU A 234 -10.51 48.43 27.71
N LEU A 235 -9.22 48.63 27.42
CA LEU A 235 -8.10 48.43 28.33
C LEU A 235 -7.92 46.96 28.77
N ARG A 236 -7.01 46.77 29.71
CA ARG A 236 -6.52 45.47 30.15
C ARG A 236 -7.24 44.99 31.41
N TYR A 237 -7.68 43.73 31.38
CA TYR A 237 -8.23 42.99 32.50
C TYR A 237 -7.30 41.82 32.80
N THR A 238 -6.71 41.81 33.99
CA THR A 238 -5.86 40.72 34.46
C THR A 238 -6.70 39.69 35.17
N LEU A 239 -6.65 38.44 34.71
CA LEU A 239 -7.43 37.32 35.22
C LEU A 239 -6.51 36.46 36.07
N LEU A 240 -6.72 36.53 37.37
CA LEU A 240 -6.06 35.70 38.36
C LEU A 240 -7.00 34.55 38.67
N GLN A 241 -6.72 33.34 38.21
CA GLN A 241 -7.50 32.14 38.57
C GLN A 241 -9.04 32.28 38.40
N THR A 242 -9.47 33.13 37.46
CA THR A 242 -10.87 33.52 37.30
C THR A 242 -11.65 32.42 36.61
N LYS A 243 -12.87 32.17 37.08
CA LYS A 243 -13.79 31.24 36.43
C LYS A 243 -15.04 31.96 35.92
N PHE A 244 -15.30 31.83 34.62
CA PHE A 244 -16.55 32.25 33.98
C PHE A 244 -17.39 31.02 33.65
N ALA A 245 -18.42 30.76 34.46
CA ALA A 245 -19.26 29.58 34.39
C ALA A 245 -20.71 29.92 33.98
N GLY A 246 -21.36 28.98 33.30
CA GLY A 246 -22.76 29.06 32.91
C GLY A 246 -22.97 28.94 31.41
N ASP A 247 -24.17 29.27 30.95
CA ASP A 247 -24.57 29.13 29.54
C ASP A 247 -24.58 30.49 28.80
N GLY A 248 -24.29 31.58 29.50
CA GLY A 248 -24.08 32.89 28.90
C GLY A 248 -22.65 33.07 28.37
N GLU A 249 -22.40 34.22 27.75
CA GLU A 249 -21.18 34.49 26.98
C GLU A 249 -20.26 35.52 27.65
N VAL A 250 -18.95 35.30 27.54
CA VAL A 250 -17.92 36.32 27.77
C VAL A 250 -17.54 36.91 26.42
N VAL A 251 -17.68 38.23 26.25
CA VAL A 251 -17.42 38.92 24.98
C VAL A 251 -16.23 39.87 25.12
N VAL A 252 -15.23 39.71 24.25
CA VAL A 252 -14.04 40.56 24.20
C VAL A 252 -14.06 41.41 22.92
N LEU A 253 -14.10 42.73 23.07
CA LEU A 253 -14.17 43.70 21.96
C LEU A 253 -12.77 44.24 21.58
N GLU A 254 -12.68 44.89 20.42
CA GLU A 254 -11.44 45.32 19.74
C GLU A 254 -10.38 45.99 20.63
N TYR A 255 -10.79 46.84 21.59
CA TYR A 255 -9.85 47.59 22.43
C TYR A 255 -9.60 46.97 23.82
N ALA A 256 -10.19 45.80 24.07
CA ALA A 256 -10.00 45.07 25.33
C ALA A 256 -8.83 44.09 25.23
N THR A 257 -8.06 43.97 26.31
CA THR A 257 -7.08 42.91 26.51
C THR A 257 -7.50 42.07 27.71
N LEU A 258 -7.66 40.77 27.51
CA LEU A 258 -7.85 39.78 28.56
C LEU A 258 -6.51 39.06 28.79
N GLU A 259 -5.86 39.34 29.90
CA GLU A 259 -4.53 38.81 30.24
C GLU A 259 -4.66 37.75 31.33
N MET A 260 -4.35 36.50 31.01
CA MET A 260 -4.28 35.41 31.99
C MET A 260 -2.96 35.48 32.76
N ASP A 261 -3.03 35.48 34.09
CA ASP A 261 -1.85 35.42 34.98
C ASP A 261 -2.08 34.31 36.03
N ASP A 262 -1.34 33.21 35.88
CA ASP A 262 -1.52 32.00 36.71
C ASP A 262 -0.62 31.99 37.97
N LEU A 263 0.15 33.07 38.22
CA LEU A 263 1.03 33.20 39.39
C LEU A 263 1.93 31.96 39.66
N GLY A 264 2.35 31.24 38.61
CA GLY A 264 3.30 30.12 38.69
C GLY A 264 2.74 28.78 39.19
N GLY A 265 1.43 28.53 39.09
CA GLY A 265 0.80 27.23 39.38
C GLY A 265 0.82 26.24 38.20
N ALA A 266 0.53 24.96 38.46
CA ALA A 266 0.36 23.95 37.41
C ALA A 266 -1.02 24.11 36.70
N ILE A 267 -0.99 24.20 35.36
CA ILE A 267 -2.08 24.14 34.36
C ILE A 267 -3.47 24.65 34.81
N GLY A 268 -3.86 25.82 34.29
CA GLY A 268 -5.24 26.09 33.85
C GLY A 268 -6.23 26.60 34.90
N LYS A 269 -5.88 27.62 35.67
CA LYS A 269 -6.83 28.23 36.61
C LYS A 269 -7.80 29.23 36.00
N VAL A 270 -7.52 29.77 34.81
CA VAL A 270 -8.51 30.57 34.08
C VAL A 270 -9.36 29.65 33.21
N GLU A 271 -10.65 29.54 33.57
CA GLU A 271 -11.63 28.73 32.85
C GLU A 271 -12.78 29.62 32.37
N ILE A 272 -13.12 29.50 31.08
CA ILE A 272 -14.23 30.21 30.46
C ILE A 272 -15.13 29.18 29.78
N ASP A 273 -16.40 29.11 30.17
CA ASP A 273 -17.36 28.20 29.54
C ASP A 273 -17.60 28.60 28.07
N ASN A 274 -18.06 29.83 27.82
CA ASN A 274 -18.34 30.34 26.47
C ASN A 274 -17.62 31.67 26.22
N LEU A 275 -16.70 31.70 25.26
CA LEU A 275 -15.91 32.87 24.89
C LEU A 275 -16.26 33.34 23.48
N VAL A 276 -16.51 34.64 23.34
CA VAL A 276 -16.69 35.33 22.07
C VAL A 276 -15.55 36.34 21.89
N LEU A 277 -14.62 36.08 20.99
CA LEU A 277 -13.53 37.00 20.64
C LEU A 277 -13.92 37.79 19.39
N SER A 278 -14.26 39.07 19.56
CA SER A 278 -14.81 39.95 18.51
C SER A 278 -13.86 41.08 18.11
N GLY A 279 -12.56 40.92 18.32
CA GLY A 279 -11.53 41.88 17.90
C GLY A 279 -10.38 42.04 18.90
N GLY A 280 -10.66 41.96 20.21
CA GLY A 280 -9.66 42.26 21.23
C GLY A 280 -8.51 41.26 21.31
N ILE A 281 -7.70 41.43 22.35
CA ILE A 281 -6.52 40.61 22.58
C ILE A 281 -6.80 39.68 23.75
N LEU A 282 -6.67 38.38 23.52
CA LEU A 282 -6.45 37.41 24.57
C LEU A 282 -4.92 37.31 24.74
N THR A 283 -4.36 37.21 25.94
CA THR A 283 -2.89 37.07 26.14
C THR A 283 -2.52 36.52 27.51
N GLY A 284 -1.23 36.29 27.76
CA GLY A 284 -0.71 35.79 29.02
C GLY A 284 -0.51 34.27 29.04
N ASP A 285 -0.78 33.66 30.20
CA ASP A 285 -0.65 32.23 30.47
C ASP A 285 -1.77 31.39 29.82
N ASP A 286 -1.86 30.11 30.17
CA ASP A 286 -2.82 29.16 29.62
C ASP A 286 -4.28 29.54 29.95
N VAL A 287 -5.19 29.29 29.00
CA VAL A 287 -6.64 29.44 29.20
C VAL A 287 -7.41 28.23 28.72
N ARG A 288 -8.37 27.78 29.53
CA ARG A 288 -9.28 26.69 29.19
C ARG A 288 -10.63 27.25 28.74
N ILE A 289 -11.00 26.96 27.49
CA ILE A 289 -12.36 27.18 27.00
C ILE A 289 -13.13 25.86 27.10
N ALA A 290 -14.11 25.80 28.00
CA ALA A 290 -14.73 24.54 28.41
C ALA A 290 -15.88 24.09 27.48
N LYS A 291 -16.71 25.01 26.96
CA LYS A 291 -17.91 24.67 26.16
C LYS A 291 -17.89 25.23 24.74
N HIS A 292 -17.69 26.54 24.55
CA HIS A 292 -17.74 27.14 23.21
C HIS A 292 -16.76 28.30 23.02
N LEU A 293 -16.05 28.28 21.90
CA LEU A 293 -15.25 29.40 21.41
C LEU A 293 -15.86 29.93 20.11
N ASP A 294 -16.32 31.18 20.12
CA ASP A 294 -16.75 31.93 18.93
C ASP A 294 -15.70 32.97 18.57
N TRP A 295 -14.79 32.62 17.66
CA TRP A 295 -13.74 33.53 17.21
C TRP A 295 -14.23 34.27 15.97
N ARG A 296 -14.56 35.55 16.13
CA ARG A 296 -15.05 36.43 15.08
C ARG A 296 -13.91 37.28 14.49
N ALA A 297 -13.10 37.87 15.35
CA ALA A 297 -11.94 38.68 14.99
C ALA A 297 -10.97 38.78 16.19
N GLY A 298 -9.77 39.30 15.97
CA GLY A 298 -8.83 39.68 17.03
C GLY A 298 -7.67 38.72 17.22
N THR A 299 -6.87 38.99 18.26
CA THR A 299 -5.56 38.37 18.44
C THR A 299 -5.53 37.45 19.65
N MET A 300 -4.99 36.25 19.44
CA MET A 300 -4.55 35.36 20.49
C MET A 300 -3.02 35.45 20.64
N ALA A 301 -2.57 36.36 21.52
CA ALA A 301 -1.15 36.69 21.75
C ALA A 301 -0.53 35.97 22.96
N GLY A 302 0.79 36.07 23.13
CA GLY A 302 1.51 35.58 24.33
C GLY A 302 2.03 34.14 24.21
N SER A 303 2.66 33.64 25.28
CA SER A 303 3.29 32.31 25.30
C SER A 303 2.38 31.17 25.77
N GLY A 304 1.21 31.49 26.34
CA GLY A 304 0.26 30.51 26.85
C GLY A 304 -0.40 29.65 25.76
N THR A 305 -1.13 28.64 26.21
CA THR A 305 -1.88 27.70 25.38
C THR A 305 -3.38 27.97 25.52
N THR A 306 -4.08 28.00 24.38
CA THR A 306 -5.55 28.09 24.33
C THR A 306 -6.11 26.68 24.18
N TYR A 307 -6.70 26.15 25.24
CA TYR A 307 -7.35 24.84 25.20
C TYR A 307 -8.82 24.97 24.81
N ALA A 308 -9.14 24.74 23.54
CA ALA A 308 -10.51 24.70 23.05
C ALA A 308 -11.09 23.29 23.19
N ASN A 309 -11.63 22.98 24.38
CA ASN A 309 -12.14 21.65 24.70
C ASN A 309 -13.55 21.40 24.16
N GLY A 310 -14.33 22.47 24.04
CA GLY A 310 -15.68 22.45 23.50
C GLY A 310 -15.73 22.69 22.00
N ALA A 311 -16.89 23.09 21.49
CA ALA A 311 -17.02 23.45 20.07
C ALA A 311 -16.29 24.78 19.78
N THR A 312 -15.71 24.90 18.59
CA THR A 312 -15.13 26.17 18.11
C THR A 312 -15.84 26.60 16.83
N THR A 313 -16.10 27.90 16.69
CA THR A 313 -16.63 28.48 15.47
C THR A 313 -15.72 29.62 15.01
N PHE A 314 -15.12 29.48 13.84
CA PHE A 314 -14.43 30.57 13.15
C PHE A 314 -15.39 31.18 12.12
N ARG A 315 -15.80 32.42 12.34
CA ARG A 315 -16.77 33.11 11.46
C ARG A 315 -16.49 34.60 11.33
N SER A 316 -17.30 35.27 10.51
CA SER A 316 -17.18 36.68 10.14
C SER A 316 -15.90 37.01 9.35
N ALA A 317 -15.90 38.14 8.65
CA ALA A 317 -14.78 38.56 7.81
C ALA A 317 -13.60 39.16 8.59
N GLY A 318 -13.72 39.33 9.91
CA GLY A 318 -12.63 39.86 10.73
C GLY A 318 -11.44 38.91 10.77
N GLU A 319 -10.24 39.49 10.73
CA GLU A 319 -8.96 38.79 10.80
C GLU A 319 -8.77 38.13 12.17
N LYS A 320 -8.19 36.93 12.17
CA LYS A 320 -7.96 36.10 13.36
C LYS A 320 -6.48 35.80 13.46
N LEU A 321 -5.79 36.50 14.34
CA LEU A 321 -4.34 36.39 14.52
C LEU A 321 -4.04 35.42 15.66
N LEU A 322 -3.26 34.37 15.38
CA LEU A 322 -2.77 33.44 16.38
C LEU A 322 -1.25 33.59 16.50
N GLU A 323 -0.76 34.00 17.66
CA GLU A 323 0.69 34.10 17.95
C GLU A 323 1.17 33.04 18.95
N ARG A 324 0.24 32.21 19.43
CA ARG A 324 0.44 31.25 20.51
C ARG A 324 -0.04 29.84 20.14
N LYS A 325 0.05 28.88 21.08
CA LYS A 325 -0.50 27.55 20.88
C LYS A 325 -2.03 27.53 20.97
N PHE A 326 -2.67 26.87 20.02
CA PHE A 326 -4.10 26.59 20.02
C PHE A 326 -4.32 25.08 19.95
N GLU A 327 -5.00 24.52 20.95
CA GLU A 327 -5.33 23.10 21.01
C GLU A 327 -6.82 22.87 20.81
N ASN A 328 -7.19 22.34 19.64
CA ASN A 328 -8.56 21.94 19.34
C ASN A 328 -8.77 20.48 19.75
N ALA A 329 -9.54 20.26 20.82
CA ALA A 329 -9.96 18.92 21.24
C ALA A 329 -11.39 18.56 20.79
N GLY A 330 -12.20 19.57 20.42
CA GLY A 330 -13.59 19.42 20.02
C GLY A 330 -13.83 19.58 18.51
N THR A 331 -15.08 19.86 18.14
CA THR A 331 -15.44 20.16 16.74
C THR A 331 -15.33 21.66 16.48
N ALA A 332 -14.37 22.03 15.62
CA ALA A 332 -14.16 23.37 15.12
C ALA A 332 -14.77 23.53 13.72
N THR A 333 -15.73 24.43 13.56
CA THR A 333 -16.32 24.78 12.26
C THR A 333 -15.70 26.07 11.74
N TRP A 334 -15.08 26.01 10.57
CA TRP A 334 -14.52 27.17 9.91
C TRP A 334 -15.41 27.60 8.74
N ALA A 335 -16.21 28.65 8.98
CA ALA A 335 -17.23 29.14 8.06
C ALA A 335 -16.93 30.54 7.51
N GLY A 336 -15.99 31.29 8.10
CA GLY A 336 -15.73 32.68 7.71
C GLY A 336 -14.43 33.26 8.27
N GLY A 337 -13.76 34.07 7.44
CA GLY A 337 -12.61 34.89 7.79
C GLY A 337 -11.31 34.08 7.82
N ASP A 338 -10.23 34.74 7.46
CA ASP A 338 -8.91 34.14 7.39
C ASP A 338 -8.28 34.00 8.79
N ILE A 339 -7.36 33.04 8.91
CA ILE A 339 -6.57 32.78 10.12
C ILE A 339 -5.11 33.01 9.77
N GLU A 340 -4.39 33.78 10.57
CA GLU A 340 -2.96 34.00 10.39
C GLU A 340 -2.18 33.49 11.60
N LEU A 341 -1.20 32.63 11.34
CA LEU A 341 -0.24 32.12 12.33
C LEU A 341 1.00 33.01 12.29
N VAL A 342 1.24 33.78 13.35
CA VAL A 342 2.29 34.80 13.38
C VAL A 342 3.35 34.47 14.43
N GLY A 343 4.60 34.32 14.00
CA GLY A 343 5.74 33.99 14.82
C GLY A 343 5.89 32.50 15.15
N SER A 344 7.04 32.14 15.73
CA SER A 344 7.37 30.75 16.05
C SER A 344 6.59 30.16 17.24
N GLY A 345 5.84 30.99 17.98
CA GLY A 345 4.92 30.54 19.03
C GLY A 345 3.57 30.05 18.50
N ALA A 346 3.23 30.40 17.25
CA ALA A 346 1.94 30.11 16.64
C ALA A 346 1.84 28.67 16.16
N VAL A 347 1.24 27.81 16.99
CA VAL A 347 1.06 26.39 16.65
C VAL A 347 -0.41 26.02 16.75
N PHE A 348 -1.03 25.70 15.62
CA PHE A 348 -2.37 25.16 15.58
C PHE A 348 -2.32 23.63 15.69
N ASN A 349 -2.78 23.09 16.81
CA ASN A 349 -2.86 21.65 17.05
C ASN A 349 -4.32 21.19 16.96
N ASN A 350 -4.65 20.41 15.94
CA ASN A 350 -5.88 19.63 15.90
C ASN A 350 -5.62 18.27 16.54
N LEU A 351 -6.03 18.10 17.79
CA LEU A 351 -5.74 16.90 18.60
C LEU A 351 -6.48 15.67 18.06
N ALA A 352 -6.14 14.48 18.54
CA ALA A 352 -6.72 13.21 18.06
C ALA A 352 -8.26 13.14 18.17
N SER A 353 -8.85 13.80 19.18
CA SER A 353 -10.32 13.93 19.31
C SER A 353 -10.91 15.10 18.50
N GLY A 354 -10.06 15.97 17.99
CA GLY A 354 -10.42 17.20 17.32
C GLY A 354 -10.88 17.00 15.87
N VAL A 355 -11.88 17.79 15.48
CA VAL A 355 -12.32 17.91 14.09
C VAL A 355 -12.22 19.37 13.68
N LEU A 356 -11.50 19.67 12.61
CA LEU A 356 -11.59 20.95 11.90
C LEU A 356 -12.42 20.73 10.63
N ASP A 357 -13.64 21.24 10.63
CA ASP A 357 -14.58 21.18 9.50
C ASP A 357 -14.61 22.52 8.75
N ILE A 358 -13.97 22.55 7.58
CA ILE A 358 -13.86 23.70 6.69
C ILE A 358 -15.08 23.73 5.76
N ARG A 359 -15.90 24.77 5.88
CA ARG A 359 -17.19 24.91 5.16
C ARG A 359 -17.22 26.00 4.09
N ALA A 360 -16.12 26.73 3.93
CA ALA A 360 -15.97 27.80 2.96
C ALA A 360 -14.56 27.77 2.32
N ASP A 361 -14.30 28.71 1.41
CA ASP A 361 -13.06 28.80 0.64
C ASP A 361 -12.11 29.82 1.30
N GLN A 362 -11.71 29.52 2.53
CA GLN A 362 -10.93 30.43 3.40
C GLN A 362 -9.42 30.23 3.26
N TYR A 363 -8.66 31.18 3.78
CA TYR A 363 -7.20 31.16 3.81
C TYR A 363 -6.66 31.05 5.24
N LEU A 364 -5.75 30.09 5.47
CA LEU A 364 -4.89 30.07 6.66
C LEU A 364 -3.48 30.37 6.20
N ALA A 365 -2.91 31.47 6.68
CA ALA A 365 -1.54 31.87 6.42
C ALA A 365 -0.64 31.54 7.62
N ALA A 366 0.63 31.28 7.38
CA ALA A 366 1.67 31.31 8.40
C ALA A 366 2.88 32.11 7.91
N ASP A 367 3.45 32.93 8.79
CA ASP A 367 4.74 33.56 8.54
C ASP A 367 5.91 32.59 8.79
N THR A 368 7.13 33.11 8.86
CA THR A 368 8.36 32.34 9.11
C THR A 368 8.43 31.79 10.55
N GLY A 369 7.51 30.90 10.93
CA GLY A 369 7.49 30.30 12.26
C GLY A 369 6.23 29.47 12.57
N GLY A 370 5.08 29.84 12.01
CA GLY A 370 3.81 29.15 12.28
C GLY A 370 3.79 27.68 11.84
N GLN A 371 3.06 26.84 12.57
CA GLN A 371 2.91 25.40 12.27
C GLN A 371 1.47 24.94 12.41
N PHE A 372 1.08 23.98 11.57
CA PHE A 372 -0.19 23.26 11.72
C PHE A 372 0.07 21.77 11.93
N ASN A 373 -0.38 21.23 13.06
CA ASN A 373 -0.28 19.79 13.36
C ASN A 373 -1.68 19.17 13.41
N ASN A 374 -1.89 18.11 12.65
CA ASN A 374 -3.12 17.35 12.65
C ASN A 374 -2.89 15.93 13.16
N ALA A 375 -3.52 15.60 14.30
CA ALA A 375 -3.68 14.24 14.81
C ALA A 375 -5.14 13.74 14.73
N GLY A 376 -6.10 14.66 14.63
CA GLY A 376 -7.53 14.37 14.47
C GLY A 376 -7.97 14.41 12.99
N ILE A 377 -9.12 15.03 12.73
CA ILE A 377 -9.69 15.14 11.38
C ILE A 377 -9.62 16.60 10.91
N VAL A 378 -8.98 16.86 9.76
CA VAL A 378 -9.18 18.07 8.97
C VAL A 378 -10.04 17.70 7.77
N ARG A 379 -11.24 18.29 7.66
CA ARG A 379 -12.20 17.98 6.61
C ARG A 379 -12.59 19.24 5.87
N LYS A 380 -12.65 19.17 4.53
CA LYS A 380 -13.40 20.14 3.72
C LYS A 380 -14.74 19.54 3.35
N SER A 381 -15.81 19.99 4.01
CA SER A 381 -17.17 19.45 3.81
C SER A 381 -18.04 20.29 2.87
N ALA A 382 -17.69 21.55 2.64
CA ALA A 382 -18.43 22.45 1.76
C ALA A 382 -17.52 23.52 1.10
N GLY A 383 -18.11 24.29 0.18
CA GLY A 383 -17.41 25.25 -0.67
C GLY A 383 -16.90 24.60 -1.96
N ALA A 384 -17.20 25.22 -3.10
CA ALA A 384 -16.84 24.71 -4.42
C ALA A 384 -15.41 25.13 -4.85
N GLY A 385 -14.86 26.19 -4.24
CA GLY A 385 -13.53 26.69 -4.51
C GLY A 385 -12.44 26.00 -3.70
N SER A 386 -11.34 26.74 -3.48
CA SER A 386 -10.18 26.25 -2.73
C SER A 386 -10.17 26.81 -1.32
N ALA A 387 -10.13 25.94 -0.31
CA ALA A 387 -9.63 26.33 1.00
C ALA A 387 -8.10 26.16 1.01
N VAL A 388 -7.37 27.14 1.53
CA VAL A 388 -5.91 27.18 1.49
C VAL A 388 -5.34 27.08 2.89
N ILE A 389 -4.42 26.14 3.11
CA ILE A 389 -3.56 26.04 4.28
C ILE A 389 -2.14 26.33 3.81
N ASP A 390 -1.65 27.53 4.12
CA ASP A 390 -0.32 28.02 3.81
C ASP A 390 0.55 28.06 5.07
N ALA A 391 0.63 26.91 5.73
CA ALA A 391 1.47 26.65 6.89
C ALA A 391 2.11 25.27 6.75
N PRO A 392 3.35 25.06 7.20
CA PRO A 392 3.93 23.71 7.32
C PRO A 392 2.93 22.78 8.04
N PHE A 393 2.48 21.77 7.31
CA PHE A 393 1.39 20.90 7.72
C PHE A 393 1.91 19.50 8.03
N ASN A 394 1.86 19.12 9.31
CA ASN A 394 2.28 17.82 9.79
C ASN A 394 1.04 16.96 10.11
N ASN A 395 0.87 15.87 9.38
CA ASN A 395 -0.29 15.01 9.46
C ASN A 395 0.04 13.62 10.03
N SER A 396 -0.62 13.28 11.13
CA SER A 396 -0.69 11.92 11.69
C SER A 396 -2.14 11.40 11.81
N GLY A 397 -3.12 12.28 11.59
CA GLY A 397 -4.54 11.98 11.58
C GLY A 397 -5.12 11.90 10.16
N THR A 398 -6.39 12.30 10.01
CA THR A 398 -7.12 12.23 8.74
C THR A 398 -7.26 13.60 8.09
N VAL A 399 -6.95 13.69 6.80
CA VAL A 399 -7.36 14.76 5.89
C VAL A 399 -8.44 14.21 4.96
N ASP A 400 -9.63 14.81 4.96
CA ASP A 400 -10.83 14.31 4.28
C ASP A 400 -11.41 15.38 3.34
N ALA A 401 -11.14 15.24 2.03
CA ALA A 401 -11.60 16.17 1.00
C ALA A 401 -12.94 15.70 0.42
N ARG A 402 -14.05 16.32 0.81
CA ARG A 402 -15.41 15.95 0.36
C ARG A 402 -16.03 16.91 -0.66
N ALA A 403 -15.51 18.13 -0.75
CA ALA A 403 -16.00 19.16 -1.66
C ALA A 403 -14.88 20.13 -2.05
N GLY A 404 -14.97 20.70 -3.25
CA GLY A 404 -14.01 21.69 -3.75
C GLY A 404 -12.57 21.18 -3.73
N THR A 405 -11.61 22.07 -3.46
CA THR A 405 -10.19 21.71 -3.32
C THR A 405 -9.66 22.10 -1.94
N LEU A 406 -8.93 21.21 -1.27
CA LEU A 406 -8.08 21.56 -0.13
C LEU A 406 -6.64 21.74 -0.62
N LYS A 407 -6.15 22.97 -0.55
CA LYS A 407 -4.84 23.36 -1.08
C LYS A 407 -3.85 23.55 0.07
N PHE A 408 -2.69 22.91 -0.03
CA PHE A 408 -1.54 23.12 0.83
C PHE A 408 -0.46 23.87 0.05
N SER A 409 -0.19 25.11 0.45
CA SER A 409 0.77 25.99 -0.23
C SER A 409 2.20 25.82 0.30
N ALA A 410 2.36 25.46 1.57
CA ALA A 410 3.63 25.16 2.22
C ALA A 410 3.96 23.64 2.14
N SER A 411 4.82 23.13 3.03
CA SER A 411 5.15 21.70 3.11
C SER A 411 3.98 20.88 3.66
N TYR A 412 3.80 19.67 3.12
CA TYR A 412 2.85 18.68 3.63
C TYR A 412 3.59 17.39 3.93
N ASN A 413 3.66 17.02 5.21
CA ASN A 413 4.30 15.80 5.70
C ASN A 413 3.25 14.88 6.33
N GLN A 414 3.08 13.68 5.78
CA GLN A 414 2.20 12.66 6.36
C GLN A 414 3.04 11.51 6.90
N THR A 415 2.97 11.32 8.23
CA THR A 415 3.72 10.30 8.96
C THR A 415 2.84 9.12 9.39
N ALA A 416 1.52 9.34 9.49
CA ALA A 416 0.53 8.33 9.81
C ALA A 416 -0.86 8.77 9.30
N GLY A 417 -1.91 8.02 9.64
CA GLY A 417 -3.29 8.40 9.35
C GLY A 417 -3.65 8.28 7.86
N ALA A 418 -4.50 9.18 7.37
CA ALA A 418 -5.07 9.08 6.02
C ALA A 418 -5.22 10.43 5.33
N ALA A 419 -5.02 10.48 4.02
CA ALA A 419 -5.48 11.53 3.13
C ALA A 419 -6.51 10.89 2.17
N VAL A 420 -7.75 11.37 2.19
CA VAL A 420 -8.88 10.72 1.52
C VAL A 420 -9.59 11.70 0.59
N LEU A 421 -9.73 11.32 -0.68
CA LEU A 421 -10.48 12.05 -1.70
C LEU A 421 -11.89 11.45 -1.83
N ASN A 422 -12.84 12.03 -1.09
CA ASN A 422 -14.24 11.61 -1.00
C ASN A 422 -15.17 12.56 -1.78
N GLY A 423 -14.79 12.90 -3.03
CA GLY A 423 -15.53 13.83 -3.88
C GLY A 423 -14.95 15.24 -3.97
N GLY A 424 -13.86 15.53 -3.24
CA GLY A 424 -13.04 16.74 -3.40
C GLY A 424 -11.62 16.42 -3.86
N ASP A 425 -10.87 17.47 -4.22
CA ASP A 425 -9.49 17.40 -4.68
C ASP A 425 -8.49 17.84 -3.61
N LEU A 426 -7.26 17.34 -3.70
CA LEU A 426 -6.11 17.87 -2.96
C LEU A 426 -5.18 18.63 -3.91
N LYS A 427 -4.57 19.72 -3.45
CA LYS A 427 -3.59 20.49 -4.24
C LYS A 427 -2.36 20.79 -3.42
N PHE A 428 -1.19 20.59 -4.02
CA PHE A 428 0.10 20.83 -3.36
C PHE A 428 1.01 21.68 -4.24
N ASN A 429 1.61 22.73 -3.68
CA ASN A 429 2.63 23.53 -4.37
C ASN A 429 4.02 22.88 -4.27
N THR A 430 4.31 22.27 -3.12
CA THR A 430 5.50 21.43 -2.90
C THR A 430 5.06 19.96 -2.92
N PRO A 431 5.93 18.99 -3.26
CA PRO A 431 5.52 17.59 -3.30
C PRO A 431 5.02 17.11 -1.92
N MET A 432 3.88 16.39 -1.91
CA MET A 432 3.38 15.70 -0.73
C MET A 432 4.42 14.66 -0.28
N GLN A 433 4.88 14.73 0.98
CA GLN A 433 5.76 13.71 1.56
C GLN A 433 4.93 12.67 2.29
N LEU A 434 4.66 11.53 1.65
CA LEU A 434 3.94 10.40 2.22
C LEU A 434 4.93 9.41 2.83
N GLN A 435 5.24 9.62 4.11
CA GLN A 435 6.22 8.86 4.89
C GLN A 435 5.59 7.69 5.67
N GLY A 436 4.26 7.72 5.84
CA GLY A 436 3.46 6.67 6.47
C GLY A 436 1.96 6.96 6.30
N GLY A 437 1.10 6.02 6.71
CA GLY A 437 -0.35 6.13 6.53
C GLY A 437 -0.81 5.89 5.10
N THR A 438 -2.03 6.33 4.77
CA THR A 438 -2.70 6.05 3.49
C THR A 438 -3.01 7.30 2.69
N LEU A 439 -2.99 7.18 1.37
CA LEU A 439 -3.54 8.13 0.41
C LEU A 439 -4.57 7.39 -0.45
N SER A 440 -5.84 7.78 -0.36
CA SER A 440 -6.97 6.99 -0.88
C SER A 440 -8.08 7.81 -1.53
N GLY A 441 -8.99 7.13 -2.22
CA GLY A 441 -10.19 7.73 -2.82
C GLY A 441 -10.10 7.92 -4.34
N ALA A 442 -11.16 8.46 -4.92
CA ALA A 442 -11.29 8.68 -6.35
C ALA A 442 -11.42 10.19 -6.62
N GLY A 443 -10.35 10.81 -7.14
CA GLY A 443 -10.25 12.25 -7.34
C GLY A 443 -8.88 12.68 -7.86
N ALA A 444 -8.64 14.00 -7.93
CA ALA A 444 -7.39 14.53 -8.44
C ALA A 444 -6.49 15.09 -7.32
N ILE A 445 -5.23 14.69 -7.35
CA ILE A 445 -4.13 15.27 -6.62
C ILE A 445 -3.39 16.22 -7.56
N LYS A 446 -3.64 17.51 -7.38
CA LYS A 446 -3.04 18.61 -8.15
C LYS A 446 -1.67 18.97 -7.58
N GLY A 447 -0.71 18.05 -7.70
CA GLY A 447 0.65 18.20 -7.18
C GLY A 447 1.47 16.93 -7.40
N SER A 448 2.75 16.96 -7.07
CA SER A 448 3.59 15.76 -7.07
C SER A 448 3.47 15.02 -5.74
N VAL A 449 3.66 13.70 -5.74
CA VAL A 449 3.62 12.85 -4.54
C VAL A 449 4.92 12.05 -4.41
N ASN A 450 5.55 12.14 -3.25
CA ASN A 450 6.71 11.35 -2.85
C ASN A 450 6.27 10.34 -1.79
N ASN A 451 6.03 9.10 -2.20
CA ASN A 451 5.70 7.99 -1.32
C ASN A 451 6.96 7.27 -0.84
N SER A 452 7.51 7.67 0.31
CA SER A 452 8.70 7.05 0.90
C SER A 452 8.40 5.94 1.90
N GLY A 453 7.18 5.89 2.46
CA GLY A 453 6.80 4.92 3.48
C GLY A 453 5.29 4.71 3.71
N GLY A 454 4.42 5.36 2.94
CA GLY A 454 2.97 5.16 3.04
C GLY A 454 2.41 4.24 1.96
N THR A 455 1.09 4.14 1.94
CA THR A 455 0.34 3.29 1.00
C THR A 455 -0.59 4.15 0.15
N VAL A 456 -0.51 4.00 -1.17
CA VAL A 456 -1.46 4.61 -2.12
C VAL A 456 -2.50 3.57 -2.50
N THR A 457 -3.78 3.89 -2.34
CA THR A 457 -4.92 2.99 -2.59
C THR A 457 -5.96 3.71 -3.45
N PRO A 458 -5.88 3.65 -4.79
CA PRO A 458 -6.88 4.30 -5.64
C PRO A 458 -8.29 3.82 -5.30
N GLY A 459 -9.26 4.72 -5.17
CA GLY A 459 -10.65 4.35 -4.91
C GLY A 459 -11.01 4.02 -3.45
N ALA A 460 -12.19 3.43 -3.30
CA ALA A 460 -12.79 2.92 -2.06
C ALA A 460 -13.62 1.68 -2.44
N SER A 461 -12.95 0.60 -2.87
CA SER A 461 -13.31 -0.26 -4.02
C SER A 461 -12.77 0.28 -5.34
N ALA A 462 -12.73 -0.57 -6.38
CA ALA A 462 -12.21 -0.27 -7.72
C ALA A 462 -12.45 1.20 -8.14
N GLY A 463 -11.38 1.99 -8.25
CA GLY A 463 -11.46 3.43 -8.53
C GLY A 463 -10.25 3.99 -9.27
N VAL A 464 -10.33 5.26 -9.69
CA VAL A 464 -9.22 5.97 -10.33
C VAL A 464 -8.75 7.11 -9.45
N LEU A 465 -7.45 7.12 -9.14
CA LEU A 465 -6.78 8.25 -8.48
C LEU A 465 -5.83 8.91 -9.49
N GLU A 466 -5.98 10.23 -9.66
CA GLU A 466 -5.17 11.00 -10.62
C GLU A 466 -4.14 11.86 -9.89
N ILE A 467 -2.85 11.61 -10.10
CA ILE A 467 -1.74 12.47 -9.66
C ILE A 467 -1.31 13.32 -10.84
N ILE A 468 -1.67 14.61 -10.85
CA ILE A 468 -1.52 15.47 -12.03
C ILE A 468 -0.06 15.77 -12.39
N LYS A 469 0.88 15.62 -11.45
CA LYS A 469 2.31 15.82 -11.69
C LYS A 469 3.09 14.51 -11.48
N ASP A 470 4.29 14.57 -10.92
CA ASP A 470 5.18 13.42 -10.78
C ASP A 470 4.79 12.55 -9.59
N TYR A 471 4.98 11.24 -9.75
CA TYR A 471 4.85 10.25 -8.69
C TYR A 471 6.18 9.54 -8.44
N THR A 472 6.63 9.54 -7.19
CA THR A 472 7.82 8.80 -6.78
C THR A 472 7.46 7.81 -5.68
N GLN A 473 7.75 6.53 -5.90
CA GLN A 473 7.62 5.47 -4.90
C GLN A 473 9.00 4.98 -4.47
N GLY A 474 9.34 5.24 -3.22
CA GLY A 474 10.56 4.78 -2.57
C GLY A 474 10.46 3.34 -2.06
N ALA A 475 11.56 2.83 -1.50
CA ALA A 475 11.67 1.44 -1.06
C ALA A 475 10.69 1.05 0.08
N GLY A 476 10.26 2.00 0.91
CA GLY A 476 9.28 1.76 1.97
C GLY A 476 7.82 1.99 1.55
N GLY A 477 7.57 2.54 0.34
CA GLY A 477 6.23 2.87 -0.12
C GLY A 477 5.51 1.67 -0.74
N ALA A 478 4.18 1.63 -0.61
CA ALA A 478 3.30 0.65 -1.21
C ALA A 478 2.26 1.28 -2.16
N LEU A 479 1.87 0.53 -3.18
CA LEU A 479 0.70 0.76 -4.03
C LEU A 479 -0.21 -0.47 -3.90
N ASP A 480 -1.45 -0.29 -3.47
CA ASP A 480 -2.43 -1.36 -3.40
C ASP A 480 -3.41 -1.23 -4.57
N ILE A 481 -3.70 -2.36 -5.21
CA ILE A 481 -4.61 -2.46 -6.36
C ILE A 481 -5.62 -3.58 -6.08
N GLU A 482 -6.90 -3.23 -6.11
CA GLU A 482 -8.03 -4.15 -6.03
C GLU A 482 -8.53 -4.53 -7.43
N LEU A 483 -8.85 -5.81 -7.61
CA LEU A 483 -9.32 -6.41 -8.87
C LEU A 483 -10.68 -7.10 -8.67
N GLY A 484 -11.73 -6.55 -9.27
CA GLY A 484 -13.11 -7.07 -9.28
C GLY A 484 -13.72 -7.24 -10.68
N GLY A 485 -12.97 -6.91 -11.74
CA GLY A 485 -13.39 -6.99 -13.14
C GLY A 485 -12.39 -6.33 -14.09
N LEU A 486 -12.65 -6.37 -15.40
CA LEU A 486 -11.69 -5.96 -16.44
C LEU A 486 -11.72 -4.46 -16.81
N LYS A 487 -12.59 -3.65 -16.21
CA LYS A 487 -12.76 -2.24 -16.56
C LYS A 487 -12.03 -1.34 -15.56
N ALA A 488 -11.14 -0.46 -16.03
CA ALA A 488 -10.45 0.49 -15.15
C ALA A 488 -11.45 1.36 -14.37
N GLY A 489 -11.16 1.58 -13.07
CA GLY A 489 -11.92 2.45 -12.18
C GLY A 489 -13.29 1.96 -11.74
N SER A 490 -13.77 0.82 -12.24
CA SER A 490 -15.07 0.24 -11.84
C SER A 490 -15.01 -1.27 -11.66
N GLY A 491 -14.09 -1.92 -12.38
CA GLY A 491 -13.68 -3.30 -12.17
C GLY A 491 -12.34 -3.41 -11.45
N PHE A 492 -11.40 -2.48 -11.64
CA PHE A 492 -10.13 -2.52 -10.91
C PHE A 492 -9.56 -1.12 -10.63
N ASP A 493 -8.65 -1.03 -9.66
CA ASP A 493 -7.97 0.21 -9.29
C ASP A 493 -6.95 0.68 -10.34
N GLN A 494 -6.95 1.97 -10.62
CA GLN A 494 -5.99 2.58 -11.53
C GLN A 494 -5.38 3.85 -10.95
N LEU A 495 -4.06 3.96 -11.05
CA LEU A 495 -3.32 5.18 -10.75
C LEU A 495 -2.95 5.91 -12.05
N GLY A 496 -3.54 7.09 -12.26
CA GLY A 496 -3.20 8.00 -13.35
C GLY A 496 -2.13 8.99 -12.92
N ILE A 497 -1.12 9.23 -13.77
CA ILE A 497 0.02 10.12 -13.48
C ILE A 497 0.22 11.10 -14.65
N GLY A 498 0.04 12.39 -14.41
CA GLY A 498 0.21 13.44 -15.42
C GLY A 498 1.66 13.79 -15.72
N GLY A 499 2.62 13.36 -14.88
CA GLY A 499 4.06 13.58 -15.03
C GLY A 499 4.86 12.29 -15.17
N ASN A 500 6.08 12.30 -14.63
CA ASN A 500 6.98 11.14 -14.59
C ASN A 500 6.65 10.22 -13.41
N ALA A 501 6.95 8.92 -13.57
CA ALA A 501 6.81 7.93 -12.50
C ALA A 501 8.18 7.31 -12.17
N THR A 502 8.58 7.33 -10.91
CA THR A 502 9.75 6.57 -10.41
C THR A 502 9.26 5.48 -9.46
N LEU A 503 9.45 4.22 -9.84
CA LEU A 503 8.91 3.07 -9.10
C LEU A 503 9.98 2.36 -8.27
N GLY A 504 9.54 1.85 -7.13
CA GLY A 504 10.30 1.10 -6.14
C GLY A 504 9.31 0.43 -5.17
N GLY A 505 9.80 -0.06 -4.02
CA GLY A 505 8.92 -0.54 -2.95
C GLY A 505 8.01 -1.70 -3.36
N THR A 506 6.78 -1.70 -2.83
CA THR A 506 5.85 -2.84 -2.95
C THR A 506 4.62 -2.52 -3.80
N LEU A 507 4.21 -3.45 -4.65
CA LEU A 507 2.89 -3.51 -5.27
C LEU A 507 2.09 -4.64 -4.60
N ASN A 508 0.95 -4.32 -4.00
CA ASN A 508 0.03 -5.30 -3.43
C ASN A 508 -1.19 -5.45 -4.34
N LEU A 509 -1.55 -6.69 -4.64
CA LEU A 509 -2.69 -7.04 -5.48
C LEU A 509 -3.68 -7.84 -4.66
N SER A 510 -4.95 -7.49 -4.75
CA SER A 510 -6.02 -8.24 -4.11
C SER A 510 -7.21 -8.40 -5.05
N THR A 511 -7.97 -9.49 -4.91
CA THR A 511 -9.24 -9.66 -5.61
C THR A 511 -10.40 -9.31 -4.69
N VAL A 512 -11.44 -8.68 -5.24
CA VAL A 512 -12.63 -8.27 -4.51
C VAL A 512 -13.89 -8.88 -5.11
N GLY A 513 -14.93 -9.05 -4.30
CA GLY A 513 -16.22 -9.57 -4.77
C GLY A 513 -16.21 -11.02 -5.28
N GLY A 514 -15.22 -11.83 -4.90
CA GLY A 514 -15.06 -13.21 -5.38
C GLY A 514 -14.57 -13.31 -6.82
N TYR A 515 -14.01 -12.23 -7.37
CA TYR A 515 -13.47 -12.21 -8.72
C TYR A 515 -12.24 -13.11 -8.85
N THR A 516 -12.25 -14.00 -9.85
CA THR A 516 -11.10 -14.83 -10.23
C THR A 516 -10.70 -14.47 -11.66
N PRO A 517 -9.59 -13.74 -11.85
CA PRO A 517 -9.03 -13.47 -13.17
C PRO A 517 -8.73 -14.75 -13.96
N ASN A 518 -9.01 -14.74 -15.27
CA ASN A 518 -8.65 -15.83 -16.18
C ASN A 518 -7.23 -15.66 -16.72
N VAL A 519 -6.57 -16.76 -17.08
CA VAL A 519 -5.29 -16.72 -17.80
C VAL A 519 -5.44 -15.90 -19.08
N GLY A 520 -4.52 -14.94 -19.29
CA GLY A 520 -4.56 -13.98 -20.39
C GLY A 520 -5.27 -12.66 -20.08
N ASP A 521 -6.04 -12.56 -18.98
CA ASP A 521 -6.63 -11.29 -18.54
C ASP A 521 -5.53 -10.24 -18.30
N SER A 522 -5.85 -8.98 -18.61
CA SER A 522 -4.90 -7.88 -18.57
C SER A 522 -5.49 -6.64 -17.87
N PHE A 523 -4.73 -6.05 -16.94
CA PHE A 523 -5.15 -4.92 -16.11
C PHE A 523 -4.12 -3.79 -16.20
N LYS A 524 -4.50 -2.66 -16.80
CA LYS A 524 -3.65 -1.47 -16.89
C LYS A 524 -3.73 -0.66 -15.60
N ILE A 525 -2.98 -1.09 -14.59
CA ILE A 525 -3.04 -0.53 -13.22
C ILE A 525 -2.42 0.86 -13.10
N MET A 526 -1.57 1.26 -14.04
CA MET A 526 -0.95 2.59 -14.05
C MET A 526 -0.88 3.16 -15.46
N THR A 527 -1.20 4.45 -15.60
CA THR A 527 -1.03 5.22 -16.85
C THR A 527 -0.25 6.48 -16.57
N LEU A 528 0.67 6.86 -17.44
CA LEU A 528 1.44 8.08 -17.28
C LEU A 528 1.64 8.86 -18.61
N LEU A 529 1.68 10.19 -18.52
CA LEU A 529 1.99 11.07 -19.67
C LEU A 529 3.49 11.35 -19.83
N GLY A 530 4.28 11.19 -18.76
CA GLY A 530 5.73 11.33 -18.77
C GLY A 530 6.45 9.99 -19.00
N THR A 531 7.65 9.85 -18.42
CA THR A 531 8.43 8.60 -18.49
C THR A 531 8.41 7.83 -17.18
N ARG A 532 8.40 6.51 -17.29
CA ARG A 532 8.58 5.59 -16.16
C ARG A 532 10.05 5.23 -15.99
N THR A 533 10.54 5.28 -14.76
CA THR A 533 11.82 4.71 -14.35
C THR A 533 11.63 3.78 -13.15
N GLY A 534 12.51 2.79 -12.98
CA GLY A 534 12.43 1.83 -11.87
C GLY A 534 11.26 0.83 -11.97
N THR A 535 11.26 -0.18 -11.12
CA THR A 535 10.21 -1.22 -11.05
C THR A 535 9.82 -1.43 -9.59
N PHE A 536 8.67 -2.06 -9.33
CA PHE A 536 8.37 -2.50 -7.98
C PHE A 536 9.40 -3.55 -7.54
N ALA A 537 9.96 -3.37 -6.35
CA ALA A 537 10.96 -4.29 -5.79
C ALA A 537 10.29 -5.57 -5.26
N THR A 538 9.04 -5.48 -4.84
CA THR A 538 8.24 -6.60 -4.36
C THR A 538 6.84 -6.51 -4.95
N VAL A 539 6.33 -7.64 -5.40
CA VAL A 539 4.95 -7.77 -5.90
C VAL A 539 4.28 -8.86 -5.08
N ASN A 540 3.27 -8.48 -4.31
CA ASN A 540 2.47 -9.39 -3.52
C ASN A 540 1.16 -9.65 -4.28
N GLY A 541 1.01 -10.86 -4.83
CA GLY A 541 -0.17 -11.26 -5.58
C GLY A 541 -1.24 -11.93 -4.71
N ALA A 542 -2.51 -11.83 -5.11
CA ALA A 542 -3.54 -12.74 -4.65
C ALA A 542 -3.27 -14.15 -5.19
N ASP A 543 -3.54 -15.20 -4.40
CA ASP A 543 -3.55 -16.58 -4.90
C ASP A 543 -4.69 -16.73 -5.91
N LEU A 544 -4.33 -16.97 -7.17
CA LEU A 544 -5.26 -17.13 -8.27
C LEU A 544 -5.75 -18.58 -8.43
N GLY A 545 -5.24 -19.50 -7.60
CA GLY A 545 -5.51 -20.93 -7.70
C GLY A 545 -4.81 -21.59 -8.90
N GLY A 546 -4.57 -22.89 -8.81
CA GLY A 546 -4.00 -23.70 -9.91
C GLY A 546 -2.58 -23.29 -10.33
N GLY A 547 -1.84 -22.60 -9.44
CA GLY A 547 -0.49 -22.08 -9.73
C GLY A 547 -0.45 -20.85 -10.66
N ASN A 548 -1.61 -20.27 -10.99
CA ASN A 548 -1.69 -19.05 -11.79
C ASN A 548 -1.06 -17.86 -11.04
N SER A 549 -0.44 -16.94 -11.78
CA SER A 549 0.23 -15.78 -11.19
C SER A 549 0.06 -14.52 -12.03
N PHE A 550 0.34 -13.37 -11.43
CA PHE A 550 0.40 -12.10 -12.17
C PHE A 550 1.82 -11.85 -12.68
N LYS A 551 1.94 -11.60 -13.99
CA LYS A 551 3.12 -10.95 -14.57
C LYS A 551 2.91 -9.45 -14.63
N VAL A 552 3.85 -8.70 -14.07
CA VAL A 552 3.88 -7.24 -14.19
C VAL A 552 4.67 -6.85 -15.44
N ASN A 553 4.04 -6.13 -16.36
CA ASN A 553 4.66 -5.62 -17.57
C ASN A 553 4.86 -4.11 -17.44
N TYR A 554 6.12 -3.68 -17.58
CA TYR A 554 6.52 -2.29 -17.36
C TYR A 554 6.73 -1.54 -18.69
N GLY A 555 5.66 -0.97 -19.23
CA GLY A 555 5.71 -0.09 -20.39
C GLY A 555 6.38 1.26 -20.09
N ALA A 556 6.70 2.02 -21.14
CA ALA A 556 7.25 3.38 -20.99
C ALA A 556 6.21 4.36 -20.44
N SER A 557 4.94 4.17 -20.80
CA SER A 557 3.80 5.04 -20.45
C SER A 557 2.70 4.33 -19.64
N GLU A 558 2.92 3.08 -19.23
CA GLU A 558 1.95 2.29 -18.47
C GLU A 558 2.59 1.14 -17.68
N VAL A 559 1.90 0.66 -16.66
CA VAL A 559 2.17 -0.64 -16.01
C VAL A 559 0.93 -1.50 -16.12
N THR A 560 1.11 -2.72 -16.62
CA THR A 560 0.03 -3.65 -16.93
C THR A 560 0.28 -4.99 -16.29
N LEU A 561 -0.72 -5.52 -15.56
CA LEU A 561 -0.71 -6.89 -15.06
C LEU A 561 -1.27 -7.83 -16.11
N THR A 562 -0.67 -9.00 -16.31
CA THR A 562 -1.25 -10.07 -17.12
C THR A 562 -1.28 -11.35 -16.30
N VAL A 563 -2.42 -12.05 -16.32
CA VAL A 563 -2.55 -13.34 -15.65
C VAL A 563 -1.85 -14.41 -16.49
N GLN A 564 -0.93 -15.14 -15.87
CA GLN A 564 -0.20 -16.25 -16.48
C GLN A 564 -0.61 -17.56 -15.85
N GLY A 565 -0.73 -18.60 -16.69
CA GLY A 565 -0.93 -19.97 -16.26
C GLY A 565 0.35 -20.57 -15.69
N ALA A 566 0.21 -21.50 -14.74
CA ALA A 566 1.33 -22.34 -14.30
C ALA A 566 1.84 -23.22 -15.45
N ALA A 567 3.13 -23.57 -15.43
CA ALA A 567 3.61 -24.71 -16.19
C ALA A 567 2.99 -25.98 -15.58
N ALA A 568 2.33 -26.79 -16.40
CA ALA A 568 1.44 -27.84 -15.94
C ALA A 568 1.71 -29.15 -16.68
N THR A 569 1.56 -30.26 -15.96
CA THR A 569 1.69 -31.62 -16.51
C THR A 569 0.32 -32.27 -16.49
N THR A 570 -0.06 -32.88 -17.62
CA THR A 570 -1.38 -33.53 -17.80
C THR A 570 -1.17 -34.94 -18.34
N ARG A 571 -1.97 -35.91 -17.89
CA ARG A 571 -1.99 -37.25 -18.47
C ARG A 571 -2.88 -37.26 -19.71
N VAL A 572 -2.41 -37.90 -20.77
CA VAL A 572 -3.16 -38.04 -22.05
C VAL A 572 -3.50 -39.50 -22.39
N SER A 573 -2.90 -40.48 -21.71
CA SER A 573 -3.31 -41.89 -21.73
C SER A 573 -4.58 -42.10 -20.87
N VAL A 574 -5.70 -41.51 -21.29
CA VAL A 574 -7.00 -41.62 -20.61
C VAL A 574 -8.12 -41.87 -21.62
N ALA A 575 -9.22 -42.48 -21.19
CA ALA A 575 -10.44 -42.52 -22.00
C ALA A 575 -11.09 -41.13 -22.09
N SER A 576 -12.07 -40.94 -22.98
CA SER A 576 -12.74 -39.63 -23.15
C SER A 576 -13.48 -39.11 -21.90
N ASP A 577 -13.75 -39.98 -20.92
CA ASP A 577 -14.32 -39.60 -19.62
C ASP A 577 -13.26 -39.31 -18.54
N GLY A 578 -11.97 -39.33 -18.92
CA GLY A 578 -10.83 -39.12 -18.04
C GLY A 578 -10.38 -40.36 -17.25
N THR A 579 -11.00 -41.53 -17.45
CA THR A 579 -10.57 -42.75 -16.77
C THR A 579 -9.17 -43.19 -17.24
N GLN A 580 -8.33 -43.60 -16.29
CA GLN A 580 -6.96 -44.06 -16.54
C GLN A 580 -6.95 -45.40 -17.26
N THR A 581 -5.87 -45.68 -18.00
CA THR A 581 -5.61 -47.01 -18.60
C THR A 581 -5.61 -48.12 -17.55
N ASN A 582 -6.01 -49.32 -17.96
CA ASN A 582 -6.01 -50.52 -17.13
C ASN A 582 -4.92 -51.54 -17.51
N ASP A 583 -3.99 -51.18 -18.38
CA ASP A 583 -2.87 -52.02 -18.81
C ASP A 583 -1.67 -51.16 -19.27
N SER A 584 -0.52 -51.80 -19.48
CA SER A 584 0.75 -51.18 -19.87
C SER A 584 0.69 -50.44 -21.21
N LEU A 585 1.38 -49.30 -21.29
CA LEU A 585 1.75 -48.64 -22.53
C LEU A 585 3.07 -49.18 -23.08
N THR A 586 3.23 -49.11 -24.39
CA THR A 586 4.42 -49.57 -25.11
C THR A 586 4.78 -48.51 -26.14
N GLU A 587 5.57 -47.54 -25.67
CA GLU A 587 6.48 -46.66 -26.41
C GLU A 587 5.92 -45.64 -27.44
N SER A 588 6.66 -44.53 -27.56
CA SER A 588 6.62 -43.50 -28.62
C SER A 588 5.35 -42.62 -28.76
N PRO A 589 5.10 -41.67 -27.84
CA PRO A 589 4.10 -40.63 -28.09
C PRO A 589 4.54 -39.73 -29.26
N SER A 590 3.59 -39.33 -30.10
CA SER A 590 3.82 -38.38 -31.19
C SER A 590 2.85 -37.21 -31.05
N ILE A 591 3.38 -35.98 -30.95
CA ILE A 591 2.58 -34.77 -30.71
C ILE A 591 2.44 -33.90 -31.96
N SER A 592 1.24 -33.33 -32.19
CA SER A 592 0.99 -32.39 -33.27
C SER A 592 1.73 -31.05 -33.07
N ALA A 593 1.86 -30.27 -34.14
CA ALA A 593 2.69 -29.05 -34.13
C ALA A 593 2.22 -27.99 -33.13
N ASP A 594 0.90 -27.86 -32.94
CA ASP A 594 0.26 -26.97 -31.97
C ASP A 594 0.13 -27.60 -30.57
N GLY A 595 0.59 -28.84 -30.41
CA GLY A 595 0.47 -29.61 -29.19
C GLY A 595 -0.90 -30.22 -28.94
N ARG A 596 -1.92 -30.01 -29.78
CA ARG A 596 -3.31 -30.41 -29.48
C ARG A 596 -3.53 -31.92 -29.46
N TYR A 597 -3.01 -32.63 -30.45
CA TYR A 597 -3.25 -34.06 -30.62
C TYR A 597 -2.00 -34.86 -30.22
N VAL A 598 -2.19 -35.91 -29.43
CA VAL A 598 -1.11 -36.84 -29.07
C VAL A 598 -1.52 -38.24 -29.52
N ALA A 599 -0.74 -38.83 -30.42
CA ALA A 599 -0.86 -40.23 -30.80
C ALA A 599 0.02 -41.10 -29.91
N PHE A 600 -0.47 -42.25 -29.48
CA PHE A 600 0.29 -43.18 -28.63
C PHE A 600 -0.23 -44.61 -28.80
N ALA A 601 0.60 -45.61 -28.47
CA ALA A 601 0.21 -47.01 -28.49
C ALA A 601 -0.10 -47.53 -27.07
N SER A 602 -1.11 -48.38 -26.93
CA SER A 602 -1.54 -48.94 -25.64
C SER A 602 -2.17 -50.31 -25.78
N ARG A 603 -2.00 -51.17 -24.76
CA ARG A 603 -2.74 -52.44 -24.61
C ARG A 603 -4.03 -52.30 -23.79
N ALA A 604 -4.34 -51.07 -23.35
CA ALA A 604 -5.45 -50.80 -22.45
C ALA A 604 -6.80 -50.93 -23.18
N ARG A 605 -7.63 -51.84 -22.69
CA ARG A 605 -8.94 -52.17 -23.28
C ARG A 605 -10.05 -51.19 -22.91
N ASN A 606 -9.75 -50.19 -22.08
CA ASN A 606 -10.72 -49.27 -21.51
C ASN A 606 -10.58 -47.83 -22.03
N LEU A 607 -9.63 -47.55 -22.93
CA LEU A 607 -9.47 -46.21 -23.52
C LEU A 607 -10.62 -45.82 -24.43
N VAL A 608 -11.17 -46.79 -25.17
CA VAL A 608 -12.34 -46.61 -26.05
C VAL A 608 -13.22 -47.85 -25.95
N SER A 609 -14.54 -47.68 -25.84
CA SER A 609 -15.51 -48.78 -25.74
C SER A 609 -15.54 -49.76 -26.93
N GLY A 610 -14.88 -49.41 -28.04
CA GLY A 610 -14.77 -50.22 -29.25
C GLY A 610 -13.50 -51.05 -29.36
N ASP A 611 -12.62 -51.02 -28.35
CA ASP A 611 -11.43 -51.88 -28.32
C ASP A 611 -11.76 -53.28 -27.76
N THR A 612 -11.61 -54.30 -28.60
CA THR A 612 -12.03 -55.68 -28.35
C THR A 612 -11.01 -56.75 -28.76
N ASN A 613 -9.92 -56.38 -29.43
CA ASN A 613 -8.96 -57.32 -30.03
C ASN A 613 -7.94 -57.86 -28.99
N GLY A 614 -7.76 -57.16 -27.87
CA GLY A 614 -6.79 -57.51 -26.83
C GLY A 614 -5.32 -57.42 -27.27
N HIS A 615 -5.06 -56.74 -28.39
CA HIS A 615 -3.75 -56.41 -28.90
C HIS A 615 -3.36 -54.98 -28.50
N GLU A 616 -2.12 -54.62 -28.77
CA GLU A 616 -1.70 -53.24 -28.70
C GLU A 616 -2.28 -52.47 -29.88
N ASP A 617 -2.83 -51.30 -29.59
CA ASP A 617 -3.53 -50.46 -30.54
C ASP A 617 -3.00 -49.02 -30.46
N VAL A 618 -3.03 -48.31 -31.60
CA VAL A 618 -2.73 -46.88 -31.66
C VAL A 618 -3.99 -46.05 -31.43
N PHE A 619 -3.87 -45.09 -30.52
CA PHE A 619 -4.89 -44.11 -30.14
C PHE A 619 -4.43 -42.68 -30.43
N VAL A 620 -5.38 -41.75 -30.52
CA VAL A 620 -5.13 -40.29 -30.51
C VAL A 620 -6.01 -39.64 -29.45
N HIS A 621 -5.38 -38.88 -28.56
CA HIS A 621 -6.04 -38.02 -27.59
C HIS A 621 -6.05 -36.55 -28.09
N ASP A 622 -7.23 -35.95 -28.14
CA ASP A 622 -7.43 -34.53 -28.40
C ASP A 622 -7.45 -33.77 -27.07
N ARG A 623 -6.36 -33.07 -26.75
CA ARG A 623 -6.22 -32.32 -25.49
C ARG A 623 -7.17 -31.13 -25.36
N PHE A 624 -7.81 -30.71 -26.46
CA PHE A 624 -8.79 -29.62 -26.44
C PHE A 624 -10.17 -30.12 -26.05
N THR A 625 -10.62 -31.25 -26.60
CA THR A 625 -11.96 -31.81 -26.31
C THR A 625 -11.95 -32.83 -25.19
N GLY A 626 -10.79 -33.43 -24.89
CA GLY A 626 -10.63 -34.56 -23.99
C GLY A 626 -10.90 -35.91 -24.65
N ASP A 627 -11.21 -35.95 -25.94
CA ASP A 627 -11.60 -37.18 -26.63
C ASP A 627 -10.40 -38.09 -26.94
N THR A 628 -10.53 -39.38 -26.63
CA THR A 628 -9.58 -40.42 -27.05
C THR A 628 -10.23 -41.31 -28.10
N THR A 629 -9.53 -41.52 -29.21
CA THR A 629 -10.03 -42.26 -30.38
C THR A 629 -9.06 -43.34 -30.82
N LEU A 630 -9.58 -44.51 -31.19
CA LEU A 630 -8.82 -45.60 -31.78
C LEU A 630 -8.57 -45.32 -33.28
N VAL A 631 -7.30 -45.36 -33.72
CA VAL A 631 -6.92 -45.06 -35.12
C VAL A 631 -6.32 -46.25 -35.86
N SER A 632 -5.93 -47.31 -35.16
CA SER A 632 -5.42 -48.57 -35.69
C SER A 632 -6.54 -49.45 -36.29
N LEU A 633 -7.23 -48.92 -37.29
CA LEU A 633 -8.35 -49.59 -37.98
C LEU A 633 -7.88 -50.24 -39.28
N ALA A 634 -8.40 -51.43 -39.59
CA ALA A 634 -8.15 -52.09 -40.86
C ALA A 634 -8.81 -51.33 -42.04
N PRO A 635 -8.25 -51.38 -43.27
CA PRO A 635 -8.83 -50.71 -44.44
C PRO A 635 -10.29 -51.10 -44.77
N ALA A 636 -10.72 -52.31 -44.38
CA ALA A 636 -12.08 -52.81 -44.58
C ALA A 636 -13.04 -52.50 -43.40
N GLY A 637 -12.56 -51.79 -42.38
CA GLY A 637 -13.25 -51.58 -41.10
C GLY A 637 -12.90 -52.64 -40.05
N GLY A 638 -13.08 -52.29 -38.76
CA GLY A 638 -12.65 -53.11 -37.61
C GLY A 638 -11.22 -52.84 -37.17
N GLN A 639 -10.81 -53.39 -36.03
CA GLN A 639 -9.46 -53.23 -35.49
C GLN A 639 -8.43 -54.05 -36.29
N ILE A 640 -7.22 -53.53 -36.43
CA ILE A 640 -6.09 -54.29 -36.99
C ILE A 640 -5.37 -55.08 -35.86
N GLY A 641 -4.35 -55.87 -36.21
CA GLY A 641 -3.53 -56.57 -35.21
C GLY A 641 -2.63 -55.61 -34.42
N GLU A 642 -1.69 -56.16 -33.65
CA GLU A 642 -0.72 -55.41 -32.85
C GLU A 642 -0.12 -54.22 -33.61
N SER A 643 -0.32 -53.01 -33.10
CA SER A 643 0.02 -51.73 -33.73
C SER A 643 0.86 -50.85 -32.82
N LYS A 644 1.90 -50.21 -33.38
CA LYS A 644 2.89 -49.42 -32.61
C LYS A 644 3.58 -48.35 -33.48
N TYR A 645 4.45 -47.56 -32.85
CA TYR A 645 5.22 -46.43 -33.43
C TYR A 645 4.37 -45.46 -34.26
N PRO A 646 3.42 -44.75 -33.63
CA PRO A 646 2.63 -43.75 -34.33
C PRO A 646 3.45 -42.50 -34.66
N SER A 647 3.18 -41.93 -35.83
CA SER A 647 3.69 -40.63 -36.25
C SER A 647 2.52 -39.77 -36.75
N ILE A 648 2.30 -38.60 -36.14
CA ILE A 648 1.14 -37.74 -36.41
C ILE A 648 1.51 -36.49 -37.23
N SER A 649 0.64 -36.10 -38.16
CA SER A 649 0.79 -34.85 -38.93
C SER A 649 0.60 -33.61 -38.06
N ALA A 650 1.10 -32.45 -38.52
CA ALA A 650 1.12 -31.21 -37.76
C ALA A 650 -0.28 -30.70 -37.37
N ASP A 651 -1.28 -30.95 -38.21
CA ASP A 651 -2.69 -30.62 -37.97
C ASP A 651 -3.45 -31.73 -37.21
N GLY A 652 -2.76 -32.83 -36.88
CA GLY A 652 -3.34 -34.00 -36.23
C GLY A 652 -4.21 -34.87 -37.12
N ARG A 653 -4.33 -34.60 -38.42
CA ARG A 653 -5.28 -35.31 -39.30
C ARG A 653 -4.84 -36.72 -39.67
N TYR A 654 -3.57 -36.91 -39.99
CA TYR A 654 -3.03 -38.17 -40.50
C TYR A 654 -2.13 -38.81 -39.46
N VAL A 655 -2.33 -40.11 -39.23
CA VAL A 655 -1.48 -40.91 -38.35
C VAL A 655 -0.90 -42.06 -39.15
N ALA A 656 0.42 -42.08 -39.31
CA ALA A 656 1.13 -43.24 -39.82
C ALA A 656 1.49 -44.16 -38.63
N PHE A 657 1.38 -45.46 -38.81
CA PHE A 657 1.72 -46.45 -37.78
C PHE A 657 2.06 -47.78 -38.43
N GLN A 658 2.81 -48.63 -37.72
CA GLN A 658 3.01 -50.01 -38.14
C GLN A 658 1.99 -50.93 -37.46
N ALA A 659 1.55 -51.97 -38.17
CA ALA A 659 0.62 -52.96 -37.61
C ALA A 659 0.86 -54.38 -38.15
N MET A 660 0.63 -55.38 -37.31
CA MET A 660 0.68 -56.79 -37.70
C MET A 660 -0.46 -57.14 -38.65
N GLN A 661 -0.12 -57.82 -39.75
CA GLN A 661 -1.11 -58.22 -40.74
C GLN A 661 -1.98 -59.40 -40.24
N PRO A 662 -3.32 -59.33 -40.37
CA PRO A 662 -4.20 -60.45 -40.06
C PRO A 662 -3.92 -61.67 -40.95
N GLY A 663 -3.57 -62.82 -40.34
CA GLY A 663 -3.49 -64.12 -41.02
C GLY A 663 -2.15 -64.49 -41.67
N ALA A 664 -1.08 -63.71 -41.47
CA ALA A 664 0.27 -64.08 -41.94
C ALA A 664 0.93 -65.11 -41.00
N ALA A 665 1.57 -66.14 -41.57
CA ALA A 665 2.38 -67.10 -40.81
C ALA A 665 3.76 -66.49 -40.49
N GLY A 666 3.83 -65.64 -39.46
CA GLY A 666 5.06 -65.00 -39.00
C GLY A 666 4.85 -63.59 -38.42
N TRP A 667 5.89 -63.05 -37.79
CA TRP A 667 5.89 -61.69 -37.22
C TRP A 667 6.18 -60.64 -38.32
N TYR A 668 5.17 -60.29 -39.12
CA TYR A 668 5.29 -59.30 -40.20
C TYR A 668 4.46 -58.04 -39.92
N TYR A 669 5.13 -56.89 -39.85
CA TYR A 669 4.52 -55.56 -39.72
C TYR A 669 4.45 -54.86 -41.07
N ALA A 670 3.36 -54.16 -41.34
CA ALA A 670 3.18 -53.31 -42.51
C ALA A 670 2.87 -51.87 -42.07
N ILE A 671 3.12 -50.91 -42.95
CA ILE A 671 2.89 -49.48 -42.66
C ILE A 671 1.51 -49.06 -43.15
N PHE A 672 0.76 -48.44 -42.25
CA PHE A 672 -0.57 -47.91 -42.47
C PHE A 672 -0.60 -46.41 -42.24
N VAL A 673 -1.51 -45.73 -42.93
CA VAL A 673 -1.87 -44.34 -42.69
C VAL A 673 -3.37 -44.25 -42.50
N HIS A 674 -3.79 -43.72 -41.35
CA HIS A 674 -5.18 -43.42 -41.06
C HIS A 674 -5.47 -41.92 -41.25
N ASP A 675 -6.50 -41.61 -42.03
CA ASP A 675 -7.04 -40.25 -42.17
C ASP A 675 -8.20 -40.07 -41.18
N ARG A 676 -7.95 -39.36 -40.08
CA ARG A 676 -8.94 -39.14 -39.02
C ARG A 676 -10.15 -38.31 -39.48
N ALA A 677 -10.03 -37.54 -40.56
CA ALA A 677 -11.14 -36.76 -41.09
C ALA A 677 -12.13 -37.61 -41.89
N THR A 678 -11.66 -38.67 -42.55
CA THR A 678 -12.49 -39.55 -43.39
C THR A 678 -12.74 -40.92 -42.75
N GLY A 679 -11.96 -41.30 -41.73
CA GLY A 679 -11.95 -42.63 -41.12
C GLY A 679 -11.27 -43.70 -41.99
N GLN A 680 -10.65 -43.34 -43.11
CA GLN A 680 -10.06 -44.29 -44.05
C GLN A 680 -8.63 -44.67 -43.64
N THR A 681 -8.33 -45.97 -43.59
CA THR A 681 -6.97 -46.50 -43.43
C THR A 681 -6.43 -47.04 -44.74
N THR A 682 -5.18 -46.71 -45.07
CA THR A 682 -4.45 -47.18 -46.26
C THR A 682 -3.15 -47.87 -45.86
N VAL A 683 -2.92 -49.10 -46.33
CA VAL A 683 -1.58 -49.74 -46.25
C VAL A 683 -0.69 -49.26 -47.39
N ILE A 684 0.51 -48.79 -47.04
CA ILE A 684 1.44 -48.11 -47.95
C ILE A 684 2.72 -48.90 -48.23
N SER A 685 3.08 -49.88 -47.37
CA SER A 685 4.16 -50.84 -47.66
C SER A 685 3.62 -51.92 -48.60
N ARG A 686 3.64 -51.67 -49.91
CA ARG A 686 3.13 -52.59 -50.93
C ARG A 686 4.20 -52.94 -51.95
N TYR A 687 4.18 -54.19 -52.37
CA TYR A 687 4.91 -54.63 -53.55
C TYR A 687 4.28 -54.05 -54.83
N PRO A 688 5.02 -54.04 -55.95
CA PRO A 688 4.52 -53.57 -57.24
C PRO A 688 3.28 -54.32 -57.75
N ASP A 689 3.08 -55.57 -57.34
CA ASP A 689 1.91 -56.39 -57.66
C ASP A 689 0.68 -56.09 -56.78
N GLY A 690 0.82 -55.15 -55.83
CA GLY A 690 -0.21 -54.71 -54.91
C GLY A 690 -0.33 -55.53 -53.62
N SER A 691 0.44 -56.62 -53.47
CA SER A 691 0.52 -57.38 -52.23
C SER A 691 1.20 -56.57 -51.12
N VAL A 692 0.90 -56.89 -49.86
CA VAL A 692 1.44 -56.14 -48.70
C VAL A 692 2.85 -56.63 -48.41
N GLY A 693 3.79 -55.69 -48.33
CA GLY A 693 5.15 -55.94 -47.89
C GLY A 693 5.41 -55.41 -46.48
N THR A 694 6.56 -55.75 -45.94
CA THR A 694 6.94 -55.39 -44.57
C THR A 694 7.33 -53.92 -44.46
N GLY A 695 7.21 -53.33 -43.27
CA GLY A 695 7.88 -52.08 -42.95
C GLY A 695 7.83 -51.74 -41.46
N GLY A 696 8.71 -50.82 -41.05
CA GLY A 696 8.85 -50.32 -39.68
C GLY A 696 9.03 -48.80 -39.62
N ASP A 697 9.02 -48.27 -38.40
CA ASP A 697 9.35 -46.88 -38.01
C ASP A 697 8.88 -45.80 -38.99
N PRO A 698 7.56 -45.61 -39.13
CA PRO A 698 7.04 -44.61 -40.05
C PRO A 698 7.24 -43.19 -39.51
N SER A 699 7.67 -42.28 -40.38
CA SER A 699 7.71 -40.83 -40.12
C SER A 699 6.84 -40.11 -41.15
N ILE A 700 5.89 -39.29 -40.67
CA ILE A 700 4.98 -38.52 -41.53
C ILE A 700 5.38 -37.04 -41.59
N SER A 701 5.31 -36.44 -42.78
CA SER A 701 5.52 -34.99 -42.92
C SER A 701 4.38 -34.19 -42.29
N ALA A 702 4.62 -32.91 -41.96
CA ALA A 702 3.63 -32.06 -41.31
C ALA A 702 2.28 -31.94 -42.04
N SER A 703 2.29 -31.90 -43.37
CA SER A 703 1.06 -31.87 -44.20
C SER A 703 0.35 -33.22 -44.31
N GLY A 704 0.98 -34.30 -43.84
CA GLY A 704 0.62 -35.68 -44.14
C GLY A 704 0.79 -36.07 -45.61
N GLY A 705 1.49 -35.27 -46.43
CA GLY A 705 1.70 -35.56 -47.85
C GLY A 705 2.71 -36.68 -48.13
N TYR A 706 3.70 -36.86 -47.24
CA TYR A 706 4.78 -37.81 -47.39
C TYR A 706 4.91 -38.69 -46.14
N VAL A 707 5.19 -39.98 -46.34
CA VAL A 707 5.49 -40.93 -45.25
C VAL A 707 6.76 -41.68 -45.60
N ALA A 708 7.80 -41.54 -44.78
CA ALA A 708 9.02 -42.32 -44.87
C ALA A 708 8.93 -43.51 -43.92
N PHE A 709 9.50 -44.65 -44.31
CA PHE A 709 9.53 -45.85 -43.47
C PHE A 709 10.67 -46.77 -43.90
N GLU A 710 11.09 -47.66 -43.01
CA GLU A 710 12.10 -48.67 -43.31
C GLU A 710 11.45 -50.00 -43.73
N SER A 711 12.14 -50.80 -44.55
CA SER A 711 11.62 -52.10 -45.00
C SER A 711 12.74 -53.05 -45.40
N LEU A 712 12.66 -54.31 -44.95
CA LEU A 712 13.42 -55.46 -45.46
C LEU A 712 12.90 -56.01 -46.79
N SER A 713 11.68 -55.64 -47.17
CA SER A 713 11.05 -56.05 -48.42
C SER A 713 11.52 -55.17 -49.56
N THR A 714 11.72 -55.78 -50.73
CA THR A 714 12.02 -55.09 -51.99
C THR A 714 10.72 -54.52 -52.58
N LEU A 715 10.28 -53.37 -52.07
CA LEU A 715 8.98 -52.77 -52.41
C LEU A 715 9.01 -51.98 -53.73
N ASP A 716 10.21 -51.61 -54.19
CA ASP A 716 10.44 -50.94 -55.48
C ASP A 716 11.02 -51.98 -56.49
N PRO A 717 10.51 -52.07 -57.73
CA PRO A 717 11.04 -53.03 -58.73
C PRO A 717 12.51 -52.81 -59.07
N ASP A 718 13.02 -51.59 -58.88
CA ASP A 718 14.41 -51.24 -59.15
C ASP A 718 15.34 -51.62 -57.99
N ASP A 719 14.79 -52.11 -56.87
CA ASP A 719 15.55 -52.60 -55.73
C ASP A 719 16.38 -53.84 -56.11
N THR A 720 17.70 -53.69 -56.07
CA THR A 720 18.67 -54.68 -56.56
C THR A 720 19.71 -55.07 -55.52
N ASN A 721 19.68 -54.49 -54.31
CA ASN A 721 20.63 -54.84 -53.24
C ASN A 721 20.22 -56.16 -52.54
N GLY A 722 18.94 -56.53 -52.62
CA GLY A 722 18.35 -57.79 -52.18
C GLY A 722 18.34 -57.97 -50.65
N PRO A 723 17.36 -58.71 -50.10
CA PRO A 723 17.33 -59.00 -48.67
C PRO A 723 18.56 -59.83 -48.23
N PRO A 724 19.05 -59.66 -46.99
CA PRO A 724 18.32 -59.09 -45.85
C PRO A 724 18.85 -57.71 -45.41
N TYR A 725 18.81 -56.69 -46.28
CA TYR A 725 19.09 -55.31 -45.88
C TYR A 725 17.82 -54.50 -45.68
N TYR A 726 17.77 -53.66 -44.64
CA TYR A 726 16.71 -52.65 -44.50
C TYR A 726 17.01 -51.45 -45.38
N ASP A 727 15.98 -51.01 -46.09
CA ASP A 727 16.01 -49.85 -46.96
C ASP A 727 14.99 -48.80 -46.53
N ILE A 728 15.30 -47.53 -46.80
CA ILE A 728 14.38 -46.43 -46.57
C ILE A 728 13.53 -46.21 -47.82
N TYR A 729 12.22 -46.17 -47.62
CA TYR A 729 11.23 -45.88 -48.64
C TYR A 729 10.48 -44.60 -48.31
N LEU A 730 10.08 -43.85 -49.34
CA LEU A 730 9.24 -42.66 -49.21
C LEU A 730 7.97 -42.83 -50.04
N TYR A 731 6.82 -42.78 -49.38
CA TYR A 731 5.50 -42.80 -49.99
C TYR A 731 4.93 -41.39 -50.14
N GLU A 732 4.52 -41.00 -51.34
CA GLU A 732 3.82 -39.75 -51.62
C GLU A 732 2.30 -40.00 -51.71
N ARG A 733 1.54 -39.48 -50.75
CA ARG A 733 0.10 -39.75 -50.65
C ARG A 733 -0.73 -39.23 -51.81
N ALA A 734 -0.33 -38.10 -52.40
CA ALA A 734 -1.08 -37.47 -53.50
C ALA A 734 -1.00 -38.27 -54.80
N THR A 735 0.16 -38.88 -55.08
CA THR A 735 0.42 -39.64 -56.31
C THR A 735 0.36 -41.15 -56.09
N GLN A 736 0.32 -41.59 -54.82
CA GLN A 736 0.46 -42.98 -54.38
C GLN A 736 1.76 -43.62 -54.85
N GLN A 737 2.79 -42.82 -55.12
CA GLN A 737 4.10 -43.32 -55.55
C GLN A 737 4.95 -43.71 -54.34
N LEU A 738 5.61 -44.85 -54.46
CA LEU A 738 6.64 -45.30 -53.53
C LEU A 738 8.01 -45.09 -54.19
N THR A 739 8.96 -44.51 -53.45
CA THR A 739 10.34 -44.27 -53.90
C THR A 739 11.31 -45.02 -53.01
N TRP A 740 12.17 -45.87 -53.56
CA TRP A 740 13.36 -46.37 -52.86
C TRP A 740 14.36 -45.22 -52.65
N VAL A 741 14.47 -44.73 -51.41
CA VAL A 741 15.33 -43.58 -51.07
C VAL A 741 16.79 -43.99 -51.07
N THR A 742 17.13 -45.10 -50.42
CA THR A 742 18.50 -45.62 -50.24
C THR A 742 19.00 -46.38 -51.48
N ARG A 743 18.66 -45.88 -52.67
CA ARG A 743 18.98 -46.51 -53.95
C ARG A 743 20.47 -46.78 -54.09
N GLY A 744 20.81 -48.07 -54.14
CA GLY A 744 22.17 -48.56 -54.30
C GLY A 744 22.94 -48.74 -52.99
N ALA A 745 22.33 -48.55 -51.81
CA ALA A 745 22.94 -48.87 -50.52
C ALA A 745 23.42 -50.32 -50.49
N ASN A 746 24.63 -50.55 -49.99
CA ASN A 746 25.22 -51.89 -49.89
C ASN A 746 25.04 -52.55 -48.52
N ARG A 747 24.39 -51.87 -47.58
CA ARG A 747 24.04 -52.31 -46.23
C ARG A 747 22.78 -51.59 -45.73
N ASP A 748 22.47 -51.77 -44.45
CA ASP A 748 21.23 -51.37 -43.81
C ASP A 748 21.06 -49.84 -43.66
N SER A 749 19.80 -49.41 -43.70
CA SER A 749 19.37 -48.06 -43.34
C SER A 749 18.04 -48.11 -42.55
N TYR A 750 18.01 -47.43 -41.41
CA TYR A 750 16.91 -47.47 -40.43
C TYR A 750 16.50 -46.07 -39.95
N SER A 751 15.39 -46.01 -39.21
CA SER A 751 14.91 -44.84 -38.43
C SER A 751 14.81 -43.55 -39.24
N PRO A 752 13.88 -43.48 -40.22
CA PRO A 752 13.68 -42.28 -41.03
C PRO A 752 12.97 -41.16 -40.25
N HIS A 753 13.42 -39.91 -40.40
CA HIS A 753 12.79 -38.69 -39.87
C HIS A 753 12.63 -37.62 -40.97
N LEU A 754 11.37 -37.29 -41.31
CA LEU A 754 11.06 -36.28 -42.32
C LEU A 754 11.05 -34.85 -41.75
N SER A 755 11.55 -33.89 -42.52
CA SER A 755 11.28 -32.47 -42.30
C SER A 755 9.81 -32.14 -42.56
N THR A 756 9.32 -31.06 -41.96
CA THR A 756 7.91 -30.59 -42.07
C THR A 756 7.47 -30.40 -43.53
N ASP A 757 8.32 -29.84 -44.39
CA ASP A 757 8.06 -29.67 -45.83
C ASP A 757 8.22 -30.96 -46.66
N GLY A 758 8.60 -32.07 -45.99
CA GLY A 758 8.91 -33.38 -46.54
C GLY A 758 10.13 -33.39 -47.46
N ARG A 759 10.90 -32.29 -47.54
CA ARG A 759 12.00 -32.14 -48.50
C ARG A 759 13.22 -32.93 -48.06
N TYR A 760 13.54 -32.90 -46.77
CA TYR A 760 14.72 -33.53 -46.21
C TYR A 760 14.31 -34.75 -45.38
N LEU A 761 15.09 -35.81 -45.52
CA LEU A 761 14.88 -37.06 -44.78
C LEU A 761 16.19 -37.42 -44.09
N ALA A 762 16.22 -37.33 -42.76
CA ALA A 762 17.33 -37.83 -41.95
C ALA A 762 17.13 -39.33 -41.65
N PHE A 763 18.18 -40.13 -41.68
CA PHE A 763 18.12 -41.55 -41.37
C PHE A 763 19.48 -42.09 -40.93
N SER A 764 19.47 -43.24 -40.26
CA SER A 764 20.67 -43.97 -39.85
C SER A 764 21.08 -44.95 -40.94
N SER A 765 22.37 -45.05 -41.28
CA SER A 765 22.86 -46.03 -42.27
C SER A 765 24.28 -46.47 -41.97
N ASP A 766 24.57 -47.76 -42.15
CA ASP A 766 25.94 -48.30 -42.13
C ASP A 766 26.47 -48.56 -43.56
N ALA A 767 25.72 -48.16 -44.59
CA ALA A 767 26.09 -48.30 -45.99
C ALA A 767 27.36 -47.50 -46.32
N THR A 768 28.29 -48.15 -47.00
CA THR A 768 29.62 -47.60 -47.31
C THR A 768 29.70 -46.96 -48.70
N ASN A 769 28.56 -46.69 -49.34
CA ASN A 769 28.53 -46.21 -50.73
C ASN A 769 27.46 -45.16 -51.03
N LEU A 770 26.71 -44.69 -50.03
CA LEU A 770 25.76 -43.58 -50.18
C LEU A 770 26.46 -42.20 -50.16
N VAL A 771 27.61 -42.10 -49.49
CA VAL A 771 28.47 -40.90 -49.41
C VAL A 771 29.95 -41.28 -49.54
N SER A 772 30.81 -40.34 -49.94
CA SER A 772 32.26 -40.55 -50.02
C SER A 772 32.93 -40.62 -48.64
N ASN A 773 33.98 -41.45 -48.48
CA ASN A 773 34.75 -41.69 -47.23
C ASN A 773 33.98 -42.29 -46.01
N PRO A 774 33.17 -43.35 -46.15
CA PRO A 774 32.44 -43.89 -45.00
C PRO A 774 33.34 -44.69 -44.03
N SER A 775 33.06 -44.56 -42.73
CA SER A 775 33.79 -45.19 -41.63
C SER A 775 33.40 -46.65 -41.35
N GLY A 776 32.33 -47.16 -41.97
CA GLY A 776 31.79 -48.51 -41.74
C GLY A 776 31.00 -48.68 -40.44
N ASN A 777 30.85 -47.61 -39.65
CA ASN A 777 29.96 -47.52 -38.49
C ASN A 777 28.57 -47.03 -38.92
N TRP A 778 27.59 -47.13 -38.02
CA TRP A 778 26.31 -46.43 -38.18
C TRP A 778 26.54 -44.92 -38.27
N GLN A 779 25.98 -44.27 -39.29
CA GLN A 779 26.10 -42.83 -39.52
C GLN A 779 24.73 -42.20 -39.77
N THR A 780 24.63 -40.91 -39.48
CA THR A 780 23.43 -40.12 -39.76
C THR A 780 23.60 -39.43 -41.11
N LEU A 781 22.70 -39.72 -42.04
CA LEU A 781 22.65 -39.12 -43.37
C LEU A 781 21.36 -38.32 -43.53
N VAL A 782 21.41 -37.31 -44.41
CA VAL A 782 20.23 -36.60 -44.91
C VAL A 782 20.14 -36.78 -46.41
N TRP A 783 18.97 -37.17 -46.89
CA TRP A 783 18.61 -37.16 -48.31
C TRP A 783 17.76 -35.94 -48.65
N ASP A 784 18.13 -35.20 -49.69
CA ASP A 784 17.31 -34.10 -50.23
C ASP A 784 16.43 -34.62 -51.38
N ARG A 785 15.12 -34.65 -51.16
CA ARG A 785 14.12 -35.14 -52.13
C ARG A 785 14.18 -34.42 -53.48
N THR A 786 14.60 -33.16 -53.50
CA THR A 786 14.63 -32.32 -54.72
C THR A 786 15.87 -32.57 -55.55
N THR A 787 17.04 -32.71 -54.93
CA THR A 787 18.32 -32.92 -55.62
C THR A 787 18.69 -34.39 -55.74
N LYS A 788 18.02 -35.27 -54.97
CA LYS A 788 18.29 -36.71 -54.83
C LYS A 788 19.71 -37.01 -54.33
N GLN A 789 20.31 -36.08 -53.60
CA GLN A 789 21.66 -36.22 -53.05
C GLN A 789 21.63 -36.59 -51.57
N PHE A 790 22.65 -37.34 -51.14
CA PHE A 790 22.91 -37.65 -49.74
C PHE A 790 24.00 -36.74 -49.18
N SER A 791 23.83 -36.31 -47.93
CA SER A 791 24.84 -35.60 -47.14
C SER A 791 25.05 -36.28 -45.80
N LEU A 792 26.30 -36.53 -45.43
CA LEU A 792 26.67 -36.99 -44.09
C LEU A 792 26.53 -35.84 -43.09
N VAL A 793 25.84 -36.08 -41.97
CA VAL A 793 25.66 -35.05 -40.90
C VAL A 793 26.30 -35.44 -39.58
N SER A 794 26.62 -36.72 -39.36
CA SER A 794 27.40 -37.19 -38.22
C SER A 794 28.89 -36.86 -38.38
N VAL A 795 29.20 -35.56 -38.39
CA VAL A 795 30.55 -35.00 -38.50
C VAL A 795 30.83 -34.04 -37.34
N ALA A 796 32.10 -33.87 -36.98
CA ALA A 796 32.52 -32.81 -36.08
C ALA A 796 32.49 -31.45 -36.78
N SER A 797 32.60 -30.35 -36.02
CA SER A 797 32.56 -28.98 -36.58
C SER A 797 33.70 -28.67 -37.56
N ASP A 798 34.76 -29.49 -37.60
CA ASP A 798 35.85 -29.40 -38.57
C ASP A 798 35.63 -30.26 -39.83
N GLY A 799 34.47 -30.93 -39.93
CA GLY A 799 34.08 -31.81 -41.03
C GLY A 799 34.60 -33.24 -40.91
N THR A 800 35.33 -33.61 -39.85
CA THR A 800 35.77 -35.00 -39.65
C THR A 800 34.61 -35.91 -39.28
N HIS A 801 34.58 -37.13 -39.79
CA HIS A 801 33.48 -38.07 -39.55
C HIS A 801 33.47 -38.58 -38.12
N ALA A 802 32.28 -38.87 -37.58
CA ALA A 802 32.14 -39.55 -36.29
C ALA A 802 32.92 -40.87 -36.27
N ASN A 803 33.79 -41.06 -35.27
CA ASN A 803 34.60 -42.28 -35.10
C ASN A 803 33.85 -43.43 -34.40
N GLY A 804 32.58 -43.20 -34.03
CA GLY A 804 31.67 -44.17 -33.43
C GLY A 804 30.35 -44.28 -34.22
N ASN A 805 29.37 -44.96 -33.63
CA ASN A 805 28.00 -45.05 -34.16
C ASN A 805 27.24 -43.75 -33.90
N ALA A 806 26.51 -43.27 -34.90
CA ALA A 806 25.70 -42.07 -34.85
C ALA A 806 24.34 -42.30 -35.52
N GLY A 807 23.26 -42.35 -34.74
CA GLY A 807 21.89 -42.60 -35.23
C GLY A 807 21.05 -41.32 -35.33
N ALA A 808 20.21 -41.21 -36.36
CA ALA A 808 19.26 -40.12 -36.56
C ALA A 808 18.10 -40.18 -35.54
N TRP A 809 17.70 -39.02 -35.00
CA TRP A 809 16.57 -38.92 -34.07
C TRP A 809 15.59 -37.78 -34.38
N GLY A 810 16.00 -36.75 -35.12
CA GLY A 810 15.10 -35.69 -35.51
C GLY A 810 15.70 -34.68 -36.49
N ILE A 811 14.83 -33.92 -37.16
CA ILE A 811 15.20 -32.88 -38.12
C ILE A 811 14.25 -31.69 -38.01
N SER A 812 14.77 -30.45 -38.11
CA SER A 812 13.96 -29.22 -38.07
C SER A 812 13.07 -29.07 -39.31
N ASP A 813 12.10 -28.14 -39.24
CA ASP A 813 11.10 -27.94 -40.30
C ASP A 813 11.71 -27.66 -41.68
N ASP A 814 12.77 -26.86 -41.69
CA ASP A 814 13.53 -26.44 -42.87
C ASP A 814 14.65 -27.42 -43.25
N GLY A 815 14.81 -28.48 -42.46
CA GLY A 815 15.88 -29.45 -42.58
C GLY A 815 17.27 -28.92 -42.25
N ARG A 816 17.41 -27.73 -41.67
CA ARG A 816 18.72 -27.15 -41.34
C ARG A 816 19.39 -27.86 -40.18
N TYR A 817 18.65 -28.16 -39.12
CA TYR A 817 19.16 -28.74 -37.90
C TYR A 817 18.80 -30.21 -37.83
N VAL A 818 19.80 -31.07 -37.63
CA VAL A 818 19.60 -32.52 -37.46
C VAL A 818 20.11 -32.93 -36.09
N VAL A 819 19.26 -33.60 -35.32
CA VAL A 819 19.61 -34.16 -34.02
C VAL A 819 19.91 -35.64 -34.20
N PHE A 820 21.01 -36.07 -33.60
CA PHE A 820 21.50 -37.43 -33.67
C PHE A 820 22.18 -37.82 -32.36
N VAL A 821 22.14 -39.11 -32.01
CA VAL A 821 22.76 -39.65 -30.80
C VAL A 821 23.99 -40.43 -31.21
N SER A 822 25.10 -40.23 -30.50
CA SER A 822 26.39 -40.82 -30.89
C SER A 822 27.27 -41.18 -29.70
N ASN A 823 28.04 -42.27 -29.85
CA ASN A 823 29.12 -42.65 -28.93
C ASN A 823 30.51 -42.23 -29.45
N ALA A 824 30.57 -41.38 -30.46
CA ALA A 824 31.81 -40.93 -31.07
C ALA A 824 32.56 -39.93 -30.18
N THR A 825 33.83 -40.21 -29.90
CA THR A 825 34.68 -39.40 -29.02
C THR A 825 35.24 -38.14 -29.69
N ASN A 826 35.01 -37.95 -31.00
CA ASN A 826 35.59 -36.87 -31.78
C ASN A 826 34.60 -35.78 -32.22
N LEU A 827 33.35 -35.80 -31.73
CA LEU A 827 32.30 -34.82 -32.08
C LEU A 827 32.28 -33.57 -31.18
N GLY A 828 33.19 -33.50 -30.20
CA GLY A 828 33.34 -32.33 -29.33
C GLY A 828 32.59 -32.39 -28.00
N CYS A 829 31.98 -33.53 -27.65
CA CYS A 829 31.54 -33.85 -26.30
C CYS A 829 32.52 -34.82 -25.61
N GLY A 830 32.63 -34.73 -24.29
CA GLY A 830 33.72 -35.37 -23.52
C GLY A 830 33.48 -36.82 -23.10
N ALA A 831 32.71 -37.63 -23.83
CA ALA A 831 32.42 -38.99 -23.38
C ALA A 831 33.68 -39.88 -23.38
N GLN A 832 34.20 -40.18 -22.17
CA GLN A 832 35.05 -41.35 -21.92
C GLN A 832 34.23 -42.64 -21.74
N TYR A 833 32.90 -42.54 -21.53
CA TYR A 833 31.92 -43.64 -21.42
C TYR A 833 30.52 -43.12 -21.84
N GLY A 834 29.78 -43.82 -22.72
CA GLY A 834 28.34 -43.57 -23.02
C GLY A 834 27.97 -42.92 -24.38
N THR A 835 26.67 -42.64 -24.62
CA THR A 835 26.11 -41.90 -25.78
C THR A 835 25.63 -40.49 -25.43
N ASP A 836 25.89 -39.54 -26.33
CA ASP A 836 25.49 -38.12 -26.22
C ASP A 836 24.53 -37.70 -27.34
N VAL A 837 23.70 -36.69 -27.06
CA VAL A 837 22.83 -36.03 -28.05
C VAL A 837 23.58 -34.88 -28.69
N PHE A 838 23.63 -34.87 -30.03
CA PHE A 838 24.27 -33.85 -30.83
C PHE A 838 23.27 -33.19 -31.78
N LEU A 839 23.55 -31.93 -32.13
CA LEU A 839 22.86 -31.22 -33.19
C LEU A 839 23.86 -30.72 -34.21
N HIS A 840 23.63 -31.06 -35.48
CA HIS A 840 24.38 -30.53 -36.63
C HIS A 840 23.59 -29.46 -37.36
N ASP A 841 24.17 -28.26 -37.47
CA ASP A 841 23.66 -27.19 -38.32
C ASP A 841 24.24 -27.34 -39.72
N ARG A 842 23.41 -27.83 -40.65
CA ARG A 842 23.81 -28.09 -42.05
C ARG A 842 24.16 -26.83 -42.84
N GLN A 843 23.78 -25.66 -42.36
CA GLN A 843 24.10 -24.39 -43.03
C GLN A 843 25.49 -23.88 -42.62
N THR A 844 25.84 -24.00 -41.34
CA THR A 844 27.12 -23.51 -40.81
C THR A 844 28.19 -24.58 -40.73
N GLY A 845 27.81 -25.86 -40.78
CA GLY A 845 28.68 -27.02 -40.55
C GLY A 845 29.00 -27.26 -39.07
N GLN A 846 28.38 -26.52 -38.15
CA GLN A 846 28.67 -26.62 -36.72
C GLN A 846 27.93 -27.80 -36.09
N THR A 847 28.66 -28.62 -35.33
CA THR A 847 28.11 -29.68 -34.49
C THR A 847 28.22 -29.29 -33.02
N THR A 848 27.08 -29.32 -32.32
CA THR A 848 26.94 -28.87 -30.93
C THR A 848 26.49 -30.04 -30.06
N CYS A 849 27.13 -30.26 -28.91
CA CYS A 849 26.64 -31.21 -27.91
C CYS A 849 25.43 -30.61 -27.17
N VAL A 850 24.33 -31.35 -27.14
CA VAL A 850 23.05 -30.94 -26.55
C VAL A 850 22.90 -31.48 -25.13
N SER A 851 23.33 -32.73 -24.90
CA SER A 851 23.31 -33.44 -23.61
C SER A 851 24.38 -32.93 -22.64
N VAL A 852 24.37 -31.62 -22.40
CA VAL A 852 25.27 -30.95 -21.45
C VAL A 852 24.48 -30.29 -20.33
N THR A 853 25.12 -30.24 -19.17
CA THR A 853 24.66 -29.48 -18.01
C THR A 853 24.47 -27.99 -18.37
N PRO A 854 23.81 -27.19 -17.52
CA PRO A 854 23.75 -25.73 -17.67
C PRO A 854 25.13 -25.06 -17.84
N ASP A 855 26.19 -25.65 -17.28
CA ASP A 855 27.56 -25.13 -17.43
C ASP A 855 28.31 -25.61 -18.67
N GLY A 856 27.69 -26.47 -19.49
CA GLY A 856 28.27 -26.99 -20.72
C GLY A 856 29.26 -28.13 -20.50
N THR A 857 29.30 -28.71 -19.30
CA THR A 857 30.04 -29.95 -19.05
C THR A 857 29.22 -31.16 -19.53
N PRO A 858 29.87 -32.22 -20.04
CA PRO A 858 29.19 -33.48 -20.37
C PRO A 858 28.62 -34.13 -19.11
N GLY A 859 27.40 -34.67 -19.19
CA GLY A 859 26.86 -35.56 -18.15
C GLY A 859 27.60 -36.91 -18.12
N TYR A 860 27.49 -37.63 -17.02
CA TYR A 860 28.12 -38.93 -16.78
C TYR A 860 27.19 -40.14 -17.07
N GLY A 861 26.03 -39.91 -17.70
CA GLY A 861 25.06 -40.93 -18.12
C GLY A 861 24.77 -40.95 -19.63
N ASP A 862 24.11 -42.02 -20.08
CA ASP A 862 23.67 -42.14 -21.47
C ASP A 862 22.48 -41.20 -21.76
N SER A 863 22.42 -40.70 -22.99
CA SER A 863 21.31 -39.87 -23.48
C SER A 863 20.69 -40.48 -24.74
N TYR A 864 19.36 -40.57 -24.77
CA TYR A 864 18.56 -41.23 -25.82
C TYR A 864 17.35 -40.39 -26.25
N ASP A 865 16.57 -40.89 -27.23
CA ASP A 865 15.22 -40.42 -27.59
C ASP A 865 15.06 -38.91 -27.83
N ALA A 866 15.96 -38.33 -28.63
CA ALA A 866 15.94 -36.88 -28.83
C ALA A 866 14.87 -36.42 -29.85
N SER A 867 14.17 -35.33 -29.56
CA SER A 867 13.25 -34.67 -30.49
C SER A 867 13.51 -33.16 -30.57
N ILE A 868 13.23 -32.55 -31.72
CA ILE A 868 13.59 -31.15 -32.02
C ILE A 868 12.36 -30.31 -32.39
N SER A 869 12.31 -29.06 -31.93
CA SER A 869 11.29 -28.09 -32.34
C SER A 869 11.43 -27.69 -33.81
N GLY A 870 10.36 -27.16 -34.40
CA GLY A 870 10.33 -26.87 -35.84
C GLY A 870 11.36 -25.83 -36.29
N ASP A 871 11.66 -24.86 -35.43
CA ASP A 871 12.70 -23.84 -35.66
C ASP A 871 14.12 -24.31 -35.28
N GLY A 872 14.26 -25.52 -34.72
CA GLY A 872 15.52 -26.06 -34.24
C GLY A 872 16.05 -25.43 -32.95
N ARG A 873 15.25 -24.63 -32.24
CA ARG A 873 15.68 -23.96 -31.00
C ARG A 873 15.69 -24.87 -29.78
N TYR A 874 14.69 -25.72 -29.64
CA TYR A 874 14.51 -26.58 -28.48
C TYR A 874 14.76 -28.02 -28.86
N VAL A 875 15.58 -28.72 -28.07
CA VAL A 875 15.78 -30.17 -28.20
C VAL A 875 15.38 -30.82 -26.90
N ALA A 876 14.38 -31.70 -26.95
CA ALA A 876 14.01 -32.56 -25.83
C ALA A 876 14.78 -33.88 -25.93
N PHE A 877 15.22 -34.44 -24.80
CA PHE A 877 15.97 -35.69 -24.77
C PHE A 877 15.86 -36.37 -23.40
N GLU A 878 16.06 -37.68 -23.38
CA GLU A 878 16.18 -38.49 -22.16
C GLU A 878 17.62 -38.49 -21.66
N HIS A 879 17.79 -38.52 -20.34
CA HIS A 879 19.10 -38.71 -19.72
C HIS A 879 19.03 -39.56 -18.46
N ASP A 880 19.92 -40.56 -18.38
CA ASP A 880 19.93 -41.62 -17.35
C ASP A 880 20.65 -41.26 -16.03
N ALA A 881 21.40 -40.16 -15.97
CA ALA A 881 22.16 -39.76 -14.77
C ALA A 881 21.57 -38.55 -14.03
N ASP A 882 21.91 -38.45 -12.74
CA ASP A 882 21.44 -37.44 -11.80
C ASP A 882 22.25 -36.13 -11.85
N ASP A 883 23.03 -35.90 -12.91
CA ASP A 883 24.06 -34.87 -12.94
C ASP A 883 23.83 -33.74 -13.96
N LEU A 884 22.87 -33.88 -14.88
CA LEU A 884 22.57 -32.82 -15.85
C LEU A 884 21.96 -31.56 -15.23
N THR A 885 21.35 -31.64 -14.05
CA THR A 885 20.83 -30.45 -13.34
C THR A 885 21.08 -30.52 -11.83
N PRO A 886 21.47 -29.41 -11.18
CA PRO A 886 21.53 -29.36 -9.73
C PRO A 886 20.17 -29.67 -9.10
N GLY A 887 20.12 -30.66 -8.20
CA GLY A 887 18.89 -31.02 -7.48
C GLY A 887 18.13 -32.22 -8.04
N ASP A 888 18.67 -32.93 -9.03
CA ASP A 888 18.27 -34.31 -9.27
C ASP A 888 18.62 -35.18 -8.06
N THR A 889 17.64 -35.91 -7.53
CA THR A 889 17.83 -36.73 -6.33
C THR A 889 17.29 -38.16 -6.46
N ASN A 890 16.62 -38.47 -7.58
CA ASN A 890 15.88 -39.73 -7.71
C ASN A 890 16.72 -40.87 -8.34
N ARG A 891 17.82 -40.55 -9.05
CA ARG A 891 18.65 -41.50 -9.82
C ARG A 891 17.87 -42.32 -10.86
N MET A 892 16.83 -41.71 -11.44
CA MET A 892 16.00 -42.29 -12.48
C MET A 892 16.14 -41.44 -13.74
N GLY A 893 16.00 -42.05 -14.93
CA GLY A 893 16.02 -41.31 -16.20
C GLY A 893 14.91 -40.26 -16.27
N ASP A 894 15.26 -39.05 -16.71
CA ASP A 894 14.39 -37.88 -16.78
C ASP A 894 14.38 -37.28 -18.19
N ILE A 895 13.29 -36.56 -18.52
CA ILE A 895 13.20 -35.81 -19.78
C ILE A 895 13.70 -34.39 -19.56
N PHE A 896 14.62 -33.95 -20.40
CA PHE A 896 15.18 -32.61 -20.39
C PHE A 896 14.89 -31.88 -21.70
N VAL A 897 14.85 -30.55 -21.64
CA VAL A 897 14.79 -29.68 -22.82
C VAL A 897 15.96 -28.70 -22.78
N ARG A 898 16.76 -28.69 -23.84
CA ARG A 898 17.80 -27.70 -24.09
C ARG A 898 17.24 -26.57 -24.95
N ASP A 899 17.33 -25.34 -24.48
CA ASP A 899 17.18 -24.15 -25.31
C ASP A 899 18.55 -23.76 -25.88
N LEU A 900 18.73 -23.97 -27.18
CA LEU A 900 20.00 -23.74 -27.87
C LEU A 900 20.32 -22.25 -28.06
N GLN A 901 19.32 -21.38 -27.94
CA GLN A 901 19.55 -19.93 -28.00
C GLN A 901 20.13 -19.41 -26.68
N THR A 902 19.66 -19.93 -25.55
CA THR A 902 20.09 -19.49 -24.21
C THR A 902 21.18 -20.37 -23.60
N GLY A 903 21.35 -21.59 -24.11
CA GLY A 903 22.24 -22.59 -23.52
C GLY A 903 21.71 -23.16 -22.20
N ARG A 904 20.39 -23.09 -21.96
CA ARG A 904 19.78 -23.58 -20.71
C ARG A 904 19.19 -24.97 -20.90
N THR A 905 19.51 -25.90 -19.99
CA THR A 905 18.86 -27.21 -19.87
C THR A 905 17.84 -27.16 -18.74
N THR A 906 16.60 -27.60 -18.98
CA THR A 906 15.51 -27.65 -17.98
C THR A 906 14.84 -29.01 -17.99
N ARG A 907 14.56 -29.60 -16.82
CA ARG A 907 13.77 -30.84 -16.71
C ARG A 907 12.31 -30.58 -17.13
N ALA A 908 11.77 -31.43 -18.01
CA ALA A 908 10.38 -31.43 -18.44
C ALA A 908 9.52 -32.47 -17.70
N SER A 909 10.12 -33.56 -17.18
CA SER A 909 9.48 -34.58 -16.32
C SER A 909 9.22 -34.07 -14.89
N LEU A 910 8.54 -32.93 -14.79
CA LEU A 910 8.12 -32.32 -13.52
C LEU A 910 6.63 -32.54 -13.32
N ALA A 911 6.23 -32.84 -12.09
CA ALA A 911 4.84 -32.92 -11.69
C ALA A 911 4.11 -31.59 -11.89
N HIS A 912 2.77 -31.65 -11.88
CA HIS A 912 1.87 -30.50 -11.96
C HIS A 912 2.16 -29.40 -10.92
N ASP A 913 2.82 -29.73 -9.81
CA ASP A 913 3.23 -28.82 -8.73
C ASP A 913 4.74 -28.45 -8.78
N GLY A 914 5.46 -28.92 -9.80
CA GLY A 914 6.89 -28.70 -9.99
C GLY A 914 7.81 -29.71 -9.27
N ALA A 915 7.26 -30.70 -8.56
CA ALA A 915 8.07 -31.76 -7.98
C ALA A 915 8.72 -32.65 -9.06
N GLN A 916 9.88 -33.24 -8.76
CA GLN A 916 10.51 -34.22 -9.65
C GLN A 916 9.65 -35.49 -9.77
N ALA A 917 9.62 -36.11 -10.95
CA ALA A 917 9.04 -37.43 -11.15
C ALA A 917 9.66 -38.47 -10.18
N ASN A 918 8.83 -39.34 -9.58
CA ASN A 918 9.30 -40.37 -8.66
C ASN A 918 9.60 -41.73 -9.33
N GLY A 919 9.68 -41.76 -10.66
CA GLY A 919 10.00 -42.94 -11.48
C GLY A 919 10.59 -42.52 -12.84
N TYR A 920 11.06 -43.50 -13.61
CA TYR A 920 11.66 -43.29 -14.94
C TYR A 920 10.71 -42.57 -15.90
N SER A 921 11.28 -41.69 -16.73
CA SER A 921 10.60 -41.03 -17.86
C SER A 921 11.43 -41.15 -19.13
N TRP A 922 10.82 -41.56 -20.23
CA TRP A 922 11.47 -41.89 -21.51
C TRP A 922 10.57 -41.54 -22.71
N ASP A 923 11.02 -41.75 -23.95
CA ASP A 923 10.26 -41.52 -25.19
C ASP A 923 9.68 -40.09 -25.35
N THR A 924 10.50 -39.09 -25.62
CA THR A 924 10.03 -37.68 -25.69
C THR A 924 9.67 -37.21 -27.11
N SER A 925 8.58 -36.44 -27.22
CA SER A 925 8.15 -35.75 -28.43
C SER A 925 7.80 -34.29 -28.14
N ILE A 926 8.35 -33.35 -28.92
CA ILE A 926 8.22 -31.90 -28.70
C ILE A 926 7.39 -31.23 -29.80
N SER A 927 6.52 -30.29 -29.41
CA SER A 927 5.74 -29.47 -30.35
C SER A 927 6.62 -28.51 -31.15
N ARG A 928 6.08 -28.00 -32.26
CA ARG A 928 6.81 -27.16 -33.22
C ARG A 928 7.40 -25.90 -32.58
N ASP A 929 6.69 -25.29 -31.64
CA ASP A 929 7.09 -24.09 -30.90
C ASP A 929 7.93 -24.39 -29.63
N GLY A 930 8.13 -25.67 -29.32
CA GLY A 930 8.82 -26.12 -28.12
C GLY A 930 8.01 -26.02 -26.83
N ARG A 931 6.74 -25.60 -26.88
CA ARG A 931 5.91 -25.38 -25.68
C ARG A 931 5.45 -26.67 -25.02
N TYR A 932 5.04 -27.66 -25.80
CA TYR A 932 4.50 -28.90 -25.29
C TYR A 932 5.50 -30.04 -25.49
N VAL A 933 5.74 -30.80 -24.43
CA VAL A 933 6.59 -32.00 -24.46
C VAL A 933 5.76 -33.17 -24.00
N ALA A 934 5.50 -34.12 -24.90
CA ALA A 934 4.89 -35.41 -24.60
C ALA A 934 5.98 -36.42 -24.21
N PHE A 935 5.74 -37.23 -23.20
CA PHE A 935 6.69 -38.25 -22.74
C PHE A 935 5.98 -39.39 -22.01
N THR A 936 6.61 -40.55 -21.97
CA THR A 936 6.16 -41.70 -21.18
C THR A 936 6.77 -41.62 -19.79
N SER A 937 6.02 -41.99 -18.74
CA SER A 937 6.58 -42.09 -17.39
C SER A 937 5.91 -43.17 -16.56
N GLY A 938 6.72 -43.86 -15.74
CA GLY A 938 6.25 -44.76 -14.68
C GLY A 938 6.02 -44.06 -13.33
N ALA A 939 6.14 -42.73 -13.29
CA ALA A 939 6.01 -41.96 -12.05
C ALA A 939 4.54 -41.78 -11.63
N SER A 940 4.26 -42.04 -10.36
CA SER A 940 2.92 -41.93 -9.75
C SER A 940 2.60 -40.54 -9.19
N ASN A 941 3.52 -39.58 -9.31
CA ASN A 941 3.37 -38.24 -8.73
C ASN A 941 3.28 -37.11 -9.77
N LEU A 942 3.32 -37.41 -11.07
CA LEU A 942 3.29 -36.36 -12.10
C LEU A 942 1.96 -35.60 -12.14
N VAL A 943 0.86 -36.29 -11.84
CA VAL A 943 -0.49 -35.71 -11.72
C VAL A 943 -1.19 -36.24 -10.46
N PRO A 944 -2.15 -35.51 -9.88
CA PRO A 944 -2.93 -36.01 -8.76
C PRO A 944 -3.73 -37.26 -9.14
N GLY A 945 -3.82 -38.21 -8.22
CA GLY A 945 -4.70 -39.37 -8.38
C GLY A 945 -4.17 -40.42 -9.36
N ASP A 946 -2.87 -40.44 -9.64
CA ASP A 946 -2.26 -41.56 -10.34
C ASP A 946 -2.29 -42.83 -9.50
N THR A 947 -3.13 -43.80 -9.89
CA THR A 947 -3.42 -44.97 -9.04
C THR A 947 -3.46 -46.29 -9.80
N ASN A 948 -3.34 -46.27 -11.12
CA ASN A 948 -3.43 -47.47 -11.95
C ASN A 948 -2.19 -48.39 -11.81
N GLY A 949 -1.03 -47.84 -11.39
CA GLY A 949 0.21 -48.61 -11.23
C GLY A 949 0.85 -49.04 -12.55
N TYR A 950 0.43 -48.44 -13.67
CA TYR A 950 0.98 -48.63 -15.01
C TYR A 950 1.67 -47.35 -15.46
N GLN A 951 2.63 -47.45 -16.39
CA GLN A 951 3.21 -46.28 -17.06
C GLN A 951 2.17 -45.54 -17.90
N ASP A 952 2.30 -44.23 -18.00
CA ASP A 952 1.35 -43.31 -18.64
C ASP A 952 2.05 -42.33 -19.59
N ILE A 953 1.30 -41.78 -20.55
CA ILE A 953 1.77 -40.66 -21.39
C ILE A 953 1.34 -39.35 -20.73
N PHE A 954 2.31 -38.46 -20.58
CA PHE A 954 2.10 -37.12 -20.05
C PHE A 954 2.47 -36.06 -21.09
N VAL A 955 1.85 -34.89 -20.98
CA VAL A 955 2.25 -33.68 -21.69
C VAL A 955 2.55 -32.58 -20.68
N ARG A 956 3.78 -32.06 -20.74
CA ARG A 956 4.22 -30.84 -20.03
C ARG A 956 3.94 -29.61 -20.89
N ASP A 957 3.14 -28.69 -20.38
CA ASP A 957 3.03 -27.32 -20.90
C ASP A 957 4.10 -26.45 -20.24
N ARG A 958 5.05 -25.98 -21.05
CA ARG A 958 6.20 -25.20 -20.63
C ARG A 958 5.94 -23.69 -20.62
N GLN A 959 4.68 -23.22 -20.72
CA GLN A 959 4.38 -21.78 -20.80
C GLN A 959 4.95 -20.96 -19.61
N GLY A 960 5.07 -21.55 -18.42
CA GLY A 960 5.74 -20.93 -17.26
C GLY A 960 7.27 -21.12 -17.20
N ASP A 961 7.81 -22.08 -17.96
CA ASP A 961 9.23 -22.44 -17.98
C ASP A 961 10.01 -21.68 -19.09
N ILE A 962 9.31 -21.17 -20.10
CA ILE A 962 9.85 -20.35 -21.19
C ILE A 962 9.98 -18.90 -20.70
N ALA A 963 11.05 -18.60 -19.97
CA ALA A 963 11.33 -17.23 -19.54
C ALA A 963 11.50 -16.30 -20.76
N SER A 964 10.72 -15.20 -20.83
CA SER A 964 10.96 -14.16 -21.84
C SER A 964 12.18 -13.33 -21.40
N CYS A 965 13.32 -13.54 -22.07
CA CYS A 965 14.62 -12.94 -21.75
C CYS A 965 14.76 -11.50 -22.32
N ASP A 966 13.74 -10.66 -22.12
CA ASP A 966 13.65 -9.33 -22.74
C ASP A 966 14.29 -8.20 -21.91
N GLU A 967 14.80 -8.50 -20.71
CA GLU A 967 15.48 -7.55 -19.82
C GLU A 967 16.86 -8.04 -19.36
N LYS A 968 17.66 -7.16 -18.74
CA LYS A 968 18.95 -7.55 -18.14
C LYS A 968 18.74 -8.58 -17.00
N PRO A 969 19.65 -9.53 -16.79
CA PRO A 969 19.52 -10.53 -15.73
C PRO A 969 19.54 -9.91 -14.33
N ALA A 970 18.99 -10.58 -13.32
CA ALA A 970 19.09 -10.14 -11.93
C ALA A 970 20.54 -10.14 -11.40
N LYS A 971 20.84 -9.40 -10.34
CA LYS A 971 22.21 -9.37 -9.76
C LYS A 971 22.58 -10.73 -9.15
N PRO A 972 23.77 -11.29 -9.45
CA PRO A 972 24.24 -12.51 -8.79
C PRO A 972 24.47 -12.32 -7.28
N THR A 973 24.21 -13.37 -6.52
CA THR A 973 24.46 -13.52 -5.08
C THR A 973 25.58 -14.52 -4.88
N LEU A 974 26.68 -14.07 -4.27
CA LEU A 974 27.87 -14.87 -4.05
C LEU A 974 27.68 -15.78 -2.83
N LEU A 975 27.89 -17.09 -3.02
CA LEU A 975 27.60 -18.14 -2.04
C LEU A 975 28.87 -18.65 -1.36
N SER A 976 29.92 -18.96 -2.14
CA SER A 976 31.17 -19.49 -1.61
C SER A 976 32.38 -18.97 -2.41
N PRO A 977 33.52 -18.65 -1.78
CA PRO A 977 33.72 -18.59 -0.33
C PRO A 977 32.89 -17.47 0.28
N ALA A 978 32.35 -17.71 1.48
CA ALA A 978 31.64 -16.68 2.22
C ALA A 978 32.54 -15.44 2.45
N ASP A 979 31.94 -14.26 2.61
CA ASP A 979 32.71 -13.04 2.80
C ASP A 979 33.60 -13.12 4.05
N GLY A 980 34.90 -12.90 3.86
CA GLY A 980 35.93 -13.00 4.89
C GLY A 980 36.44 -14.42 5.16
N ALA A 981 36.10 -15.42 4.33
CA ALA A 981 36.51 -16.81 4.57
C ALA A 981 38.03 -17.03 4.45
N ASP A 982 38.56 -17.90 5.31
CA ASP A 982 39.92 -18.44 5.21
C ASP A 982 39.92 -19.71 4.34
N VAL A 983 40.66 -19.71 3.23
CA VAL A 983 40.78 -20.86 2.32
C VAL A 983 42.20 -21.42 2.30
N THR A 984 42.35 -22.75 2.27
CA THR A 984 43.66 -23.45 2.39
C THR A 984 44.24 -23.87 1.04
N LYS A 985 43.43 -23.92 0.00
CA LYS A 985 43.84 -24.26 -1.38
C LYS A 985 44.16 -22.99 -2.15
N ALA A 986 45.23 -23.03 -2.96
CA ALA A 986 45.60 -21.91 -3.84
C ALA A 986 44.65 -21.77 -5.05
N ARG A 987 44.01 -22.86 -5.49
CA ARG A 987 42.88 -22.81 -6.43
C ARG A 987 41.59 -22.79 -5.63
N VAL A 988 40.85 -21.69 -5.71
CA VAL A 988 39.70 -21.44 -4.84
C VAL A 988 38.42 -21.64 -5.65
N PRO A 989 37.51 -22.54 -5.24
CA PRO A 989 36.20 -22.68 -5.87
C PRO A 989 35.33 -21.48 -5.47
N LEU A 990 34.84 -20.77 -6.48
CA LEU A 990 33.89 -19.67 -6.37
C LEU A 990 32.52 -20.16 -6.83
N ASP A 991 31.46 -19.80 -6.12
CA ASP A 991 30.09 -20.26 -6.35
C ASP A 991 29.08 -19.15 -6.07
N TRP A 992 28.08 -19.00 -6.93
CA TRP A 992 27.01 -18.01 -6.84
C TRP A 992 25.67 -18.61 -7.30
N ASN A 993 24.56 -17.97 -6.94
CA ASN A 993 23.25 -18.47 -7.37
C ASN A 993 23.08 -18.36 -8.89
N ASP A 994 22.35 -19.32 -9.48
CA ASP A 994 21.88 -19.20 -10.85
C ASP A 994 20.98 -17.97 -11.01
N VAL A 995 21.30 -17.18 -12.03
CA VAL A 995 20.57 -15.97 -12.42
C VAL A 995 19.75 -16.26 -13.66
N ALA A 996 18.42 -16.24 -13.50
CA ALA A 996 17.49 -16.38 -14.63
C ALA A 996 17.81 -15.39 -15.76
N CYS A 997 17.70 -15.86 -16.99
CA CYS A 997 17.97 -15.11 -18.23
C CYS A 997 19.45 -14.71 -18.44
N ALA A 998 20.40 -15.08 -17.57
CA ALA A 998 21.82 -14.90 -17.81
C ALA A 998 22.34 -15.97 -18.79
N ILE A 999 22.84 -15.55 -19.94
CA ILE A 999 23.47 -16.46 -20.93
C ILE A 999 24.97 -16.64 -20.66
N LYS A 1000 25.54 -15.77 -19.82
CA LYS A 1000 26.94 -15.87 -19.38
C LYS A 1000 27.22 -15.04 -18.14
N TYR A 1001 28.31 -15.38 -17.47
CA TYR A 1001 28.88 -14.68 -16.34
C TYR A 1001 30.29 -14.17 -16.64
N LYS A 1002 30.68 -13.11 -15.91
CA LYS A 1002 32.07 -12.65 -15.83
C LYS A 1002 32.49 -12.61 -14.38
N VAL A 1003 33.57 -13.31 -14.06
CA VAL A 1003 34.17 -13.35 -12.72
C VAL A 1003 35.44 -12.51 -12.74
N VAL A 1004 35.61 -11.66 -11.74
CA VAL A 1004 36.85 -10.90 -11.50
C VAL A 1004 37.30 -11.12 -10.07
N VAL A 1005 38.54 -11.55 -9.89
CA VAL A 1005 39.22 -11.69 -8.59
C VAL A 1005 40.38 -10.69 -8.55
N ARG A 1006 40.45 -9.88 -7.50
CA ARG A 1006 41.47 -8.85 -7.28
C ARG A 1006 42.20 -9.07 -5.96
N GLN A 1007 43.51 -8.84 -5.96
CA GLN A 1007 44.33 -8.99 -4.76
C GLN A 1007 44.31 -7.72 -3.90
N ASP A 1008 44.35 -7.90 -2.59
CA ASP A 1008 44.50 -6.91 -1.51
C ASP A 1008 43.32 -5.91 -1.36
N SER A 1009 42.64 -5.50 -2.44
CA SER A 1009 41.45 -4.62 -2.39
C SER A 1009 40.51 -4.80 -3.59
N LYS A 1010 39.28 -4.25 -3.51
CA LYS A 1010 38.29 -4.20 -4.60
C LYS A 1010 38.79 -3.45 -5.84
N THR A 1011 39.83 -2.62 -5.70
CA THR A 1011 40.47 -1.86 -6.78
C THR A 1011 41.90 -2.32 -7.05
N GLY A 1012 42.36 -3.39 -6.40
CA GLY A 1012 43.71 -3.93 -6.52
C GLY A 1012 43.96 -4.64 -7.85
N THR A 1013 45.14 -5.24 -7.99
CA THR A 1013 45.54 -5.96 -9.20
C THR A 1013 44.61 -7.15 -9.45
N VAL A 1014 44.21 -7.36 -10.71
CA VAL A 1014 43.42 -8.53 -11.11
C VAL A 1014 44.31 -9.75 -10.97
N ALA A 1015 43.95 -10.64 -10.04
CA ALA A 1015 44.64 -11.89 -9.80
C ALA A 1015 44.08 -13.02 -10.67
N ASP A 1016 42.78 -12.96 -10.96
CA ASP A 1016 42.14 -13.86 -11.92
C ASP A 1016 40.93 -13.16 -12.58
N ARG A 1017 40.65 -13.51 -13.82
CA ARG A 1017 39.48 -13.05 -14.57
C ARG A 1017 39.04 -14.12 -15.54
N LYS A 1018 37.76 -14.47 -15.46
CA LYS A 1018 37.12 -15.36 -16.43
C LYS A 1018 35.88 -14.69 -17.01
N ASN A 1019 35.77 -14.71 -18.33
CA ASN A 1019 34.64 -14.16 -19.07
C ASN A 1019 33.91 -15.30 -19.79
N ASN A 1020 32.65 -15.05 -20.13
CA ASN A 1020 31.80 -15.99 -20.88
C ASN A 1020 31.62 -17.34 -20.17
N LEU A 1021 31.59 -17.33 -18.84
CA LEU A 1021 31.23 -18.51 -18.05
C LEU A 1021 29.75 -18.80 -18.21
N THR A 1022 29.37 -20.04 -18.43
CA THR A 1022 27.95 -20.43 -18.51
C THR A 1022 27.46 -21.07 -17.20
N SER A 1023 28.38 -21.56 -16.36
CA SER A 1023 28.15 -21.96 -14.96
C SER A 1023 27.93 -20.78 -14.03
N SER A 1024 27.17 -21.02 -12.95
CA SER A 1024 27.19 -20.17 -11.76
C SER A 1024 28.31 -20.49 -10.75
N ALA A 1025 29.38 -21.15 -11.21
CA ALA A 1025 30.54 -21.53 -10.41
C ALA A 1025 31.83 -21.49 -11.24
N TYR A 1026 32.97 -21.22 -10.59
CA TYR A 1026 34.28 -21.14 -11.23
C TYR A 1026 35.41 -21.40 -10.23
N THR A 1027 36.38 -22.25 -10.58
CA THR A 1027 37.60 -22.42 -9.76
C THR A 1027 38.72 -21.55 -10.30
N THR A 1028 39.34 -20.74 -9.44
CA THR A 1028 40.38 -19.79 -9.85
C THR A 1028 41.65 -20.46 -10.36
N GLU A 1029 42.45 -19.72 -11.15
CA GLU A 1029 43.87 -19.99 -11.29
C GLU A 1029 44.60 -19.92 -9.93
N PRO A 1030 45.79 -20.53 -9.78
CA PRO A 1030 46.47 -20.58 -8.50
C PRO A 1030 46.78 -19.18 -7.98
N LEU A 1031 46.15 -18.83 -6.87
CA LEU A 1031 46.33 -17.57 -6.18
C LEU A 1031 47.55 -17.62 -5.24
N THR A 1032 48.20 -16.49 -5.07
CA THR A 1032 49.33 -16.34 -4.15
C THR A 1032 48.85 -16.52 -2.70
N ARG A 1033 49.47 -17.45 -1.99
CA ARG A 1033 49.20 -17.69 -0.56
C ARG A 1033 49.66 -16.50 0.30
N GLY A 1034 49.03 -16.32 1.45
CA GLY A 1034 49.30 -15.22 2.39
C GLY A 1034 48.68 -13.88 2.00
N LYS A 1035 47.68 -13.88 1.10
CA LYS A 1035 47.05 -12.68 0.55
C LYS A 1035 45.52 -12.72 0.70
N THR A 1036 44.92 -11.54 0.81
CA THR A 1036 43.46 -11.35 0.75
C THR A 1036 43.05 -11.07 -0.68
N TYR A 1037 41.96 -11.67 -1.12
CA TYR A 1037 41.37 -11.47 -2.44
C TYR A 1037 39.95 -10.94 -2.31
N TRP A 1038 39.52 -10.16 -3.29
CA TRP A 1038 38.16 -9.65 -3.45
C TRP A 1038 37.62 -10.17 -4.78
N TRP A 1039 36.38 -10.64 -4.81
CA TRP A 1039 35.79 -11.18 -6.03
C TRP A 1039 34.35 -10.68 -6.25
N GLN A 1040 33.97 -10.61 -7.53
CA GLN A 1040 32.66 -10.15 -8.01
C GLN A 1040 32.28 -10.93 -9.27
N VAL A 1041 30.98 -11.09 -9.48
CA VAL A 1041 30.40 -11.74 -10.66
C VAL A 1041 29.41 -10.82 -11.37
N GLU A 1042 29.51 -10.72 -12.69
CA GLU A 1042 28.49 -10.12 -13.55
C GLU A 1042 27.64 -11.21 -14.20
N ALA A 1043 26.31 -11.13 -14.16
CA ALA A 1043 25.40 -11.91 -15.00
C ALA A 1043 25.03 -11.12 -16.24
N CYS A 1044 25.11 -11.71 -17.43
CA CYS A 1044 24.91 -11.03 -18.70
C CYS A 1044 23.94 -11.77 -19.62
N ASN A 1045 23.20 -11.01 -20.43
CA ASN A 1045 22.48 -11.52 -21.59
C ASN A 1045 22.53 -10.53 -22.76
N ALA A 1046 21.73 -10.76 -23.81
CA ALA A 1046 21.66 -9.90 -24.98
C ALA A 1046 21.29 -8.43 -24.65
N GLN A 1047 20.60 -8.19 -23.53
CA GLN A 1047 20.16 -6.86 -23.08
C GLN A 1047 21.19 -6.15 -22.17
N GLY A 1048 22.22 -6.87 -21.70
CA GLY A 1048 23.32 -6.32 -20.91
C GLY A 1048 23.62 -7.12 -19.64
N CYS A 1049 24.41 -6.53 -18.73
CA CYS A 1049 24.90 -7.21 -17.53
C CYS A 1049 24.48 -6.52 -16.22
N THR A 1050 24.40 -7.29 -15.14
CA THR A 1050 24.24 -6.82 -13.75
C THR A 1050 25.28 -7.47 -12.85
N GLU A 1051 25.77 -6.74 -11.84
CA GLU A 1051 26.91 -7.16 -11.03
C GLU A 1051 26.52 -7.49 -9.58
N SER A 1052 27.17 -8.50 -9.01
CA SER A 1052 27.09 -8.87 -7.61
C SER A 1052 27.73 -7.81 -6.70
N ARG A 1053 27.54 -7.94 -5.39
CA ARG A 1053 28.42 -7.27 -4.42
C ARG A 1053 29.80 -7.95 -4.42
N TRP A 1054 30.83 -7.18 -4.07
CA TRP A 1054 32.17 -7.72 -3.81
C TRP A 1054 32.20 -8.49 -2.49
N GLN A 1055 32.75 -9.69 -2.49
CA GLN A 1055 33.12 -10.45 -1.28
C GLN A 1055 34.63 -10.65 -1.21
N SER A 1056 35.14 -10.95 -0.03
CA SER A 1056 36.56 -11.18 0.23
C SER A 1056 36.85 -12.59 0.75
N PHE A 1057 38.07 -13.09 0.55
CA PHE A 1057 38.58 -14.30 1.21
C PHE A 1057 40.11 -14.23 1.37
N TYR A 1058 40.68 -14.93 2.34
CA TYR A 1058 42.11 -14.99 2.61
C TYR A 1058 42.69 -16.37 2.27
N VAL A 1059 43.72 -16.43 1.44
CA VAL A 1059 44.40 -17.70 1.10
C VAL A 1059 45.53 -17.95 2.09
N LYS A 1060 45.41 -18.99 2.92
CA LYS A 1060 46.39 -19.29 3.98
C LYS A 1060 47.78 -19.65 3.41
N PRO A 1061 48.88 -19.26 4.10
CA PRO A 1061 50.22 -19.79 3.85
C PRO A 1061 50.23 -21.32 3.82
N ALA A 1062 51.19 -21.93 3.12
CA ALA A 1062 51.37 -23.38 3.20
C ALA A 1062 51.92 -23.73 4.60
N GLU A 1063 51.35 -24.74 5.25
CA GLU A 1063 51.92 -25.33 6.46
C GLU A 1063 53.19 -26.13 6.16
#